data_AF-A0A8J7EZZ9-F1
#
_entry.id   AF-A0A8J7EZZ9-F1
#
_cell.length_a   1.000
_cell.length_b   1.000
_cell.length_c   1.000
_cell.angle_alpha   90.00
_cell.angle_beta   90.00
_cell.angle_gamma   90.00
#
_symmetry.space_group_name_H-M   'P 1'
#
loop_
_entity.id
_entity.type
_entity.pdbx_description
1 polymer ?
#
loop_
_entity_poly.entity_id
_entity_poly.type
_entity_poly.pdbx_seq_one_letter_code
_entity_poly.pdbx_strand_id
1 'polypeptide(L)'
;MQRTRTASHRPTHLFSDIHHHWAKDCIAELARKNLIKGDRNRRFRPDAPMTRGEFAALMYWVFPHALPVREPQPFSDVPVPHWANRVVKWVYERGLFTGYANQTFRPDHTLSRSQAFVVLVKGLNYVLPVFPQAILDDYFDDAIDVPVYAAAAIAAATLSSLVVNYPNVRKLRPNQPITRGEVAAILCQVFERSHPVPRPYVPWSLNLESIHGKMAVSFGLLKGNARLVKQIQTRLHALRLYPDHAPINGNYNPSTEAALMDLCHVLERPNRQTYVLDESLAQLLLTLDPVCFILEQARNRETLFKEYLAQEQGFNAATLAFLDKGIHGSPYEAEITHYPTYLWQAADELSPPSLHPSAELARFNNKPETPGFDRFPRRGNLPPIQADGLSFLHSDIQQACVCIGEISNGQIKSRWFGKDALANVELWSATKMIPLLHVVSKVNSSFSAADIDHEMIRSHRSRSGFSFHDLAVDMVNYKSSIGSSNSLAAMLKQFDTPHNLESWLKAITGNTRLEFRGRYGEGAFIQSPELWDQRLQKVVLTAQQSNHRGQNSISTYDLTRLITMLAWHPHLPSDAQLPGTQWHSLESVVRAMGVDSARYVDVAIARLGLQDAIAAPVIISKLGFGRSRIRHQTELVYSAFVQFLDNHQCSRSVPSQAARRRSVGMTLIGAKRLGDGDREAIELDARMAAEVTEILRRVVTDELI
;
A
#
# COMPACT_ATOMS: atom_id res chain seq x y z
N MET A 1 51.41 33.43 20.46
CA MET A 1 52.18 32.20 20.75
C MET A 1 52.07 31.89 22.24
N GLN A 2 51.37 30.82 22.61
CA GLN A 2 51.54 30.01 23.84
C GLN A 2 50.40 28.99 23.85
N ARG A 3 50.59 27.87 23.14
CA ARG A 3 51.04 26.57 23.65
C ARG A 3 49.95 25.84 24.45
N THR A 4 49.25 24.99 23.71
CA THR A 4 48.63 23.73 24.11
C THR A 4 49.39 23.03 25.25
N ARG A 5 48.69 22.68 26.34
CA ARG A 5 49.08 21.61 27.26
C ARG A 5 48.16 20.41 27.08
N THR A 6 48.81 19.35 26.65
CA THR A 6 48.39 17.96 26.48
C THR A 6 47.69 17.35 27.68
N ALA A 7 46.73 16.47 27.40
CA ALA A 7 46.22 15.46 28.31
C ALA A 7 47.35 14.56 28.85
N SER A 8 47.36 14.28 30.16
CA SER A 8 47.90 13.04 30.77
C SER A 8 47.80 13.11 32.30
N HIS A 9 46.85 12.35 32.89
CA HIS A 9 47.08 11.28 33.88
C HIS A 9 45.72 10.81 34.44
N ARG A 10 45.19 9.69 33.93
CA ARG A 10 44.10 8.96 34.62
C ARG A 10 44.76 8.13 35.72
N PRO A 11 44.46 8.33 37.02
CA PRO A 11 44.94 7.40 38.04
C PRO A 11 44.23 6.05 37.84
N THR A 12 44.99 5.05 37.38
CA THR A 12 44.50 3.70 37.01
C THR A 12 44.42 2.72 38.17
N HIS A 13 44.58 3.16 39.43
CA HIS A 13 44.55 2.30 40.61
C HIS A 13 43.68 2.89 41.72
N LEU A 14 42.35 2.95 41.49
CA LEU A 14 41.38 3.30 42.54
C LEU A 14 41.28 2.22 43.63
N PHE A 15 41.27 0.94 43.22
CA PHE A 15 41.27 -0.21 44.12
C PHE A 15 42.30 -1.25 43.67
N SER A 16 43.00 -1.87 44.63
CA SER A 16 44.09 -2.79 44.34
C SER A 16 43.65 -4.20 43.94
N ASP A 17 42.38 -4.55 44.16
CA ASP A 17 41.84 -5.91 44.01
C ASP A 17 40.88 -6.08 42.82
N ILE A 18 40.86 -5.14 41.87
CA ILE A 18 39.96 -5.21 40.69
C ILE A 18 40.66 -5.39 39.35
N HIS A 19 42.00 -5.43 39.30
CA HIS A 19 42.77 -5.38 38.06
C HIS A 19 42.38 -6.45 37.01
N HIS A 20 42.07 -7.64 37.48
CA HIS A 20 41.68 -8.79 36.64
C HIS A 20 40.18 -9.12 36.73
N HIS A 21 39.38 -8.27 37.38
CA HIS A 21 37.95 -8.52 37.56
C HIS A 21 37.16 -8.05 36.34
N TRP A 22 36.18 -8.85 35.90
CA TRP A 22 35.38 -8.56 34.68
C TRP A 22 34.57 -7.25 34.78
N ALA A 23 34.18 -6.85 35.99
CA ALA A 23 33.46 -5.60 36.25
C ALA A 23 34.38 -4.39 36.54
N LYS A 24 35.70 -4.49 36.32
CA LYS A 24 36.67 -3.46 36.75
C LYS A 24 36.35 -2.05 36.25
N ASP A 25 35.91 -1.93 35.00
CA ASP A 25 35.66 -0.64 34.37
C ASP A 25 34.43 0.02 35.01
N CYS A 26 33.39 -0.78 35.27
CA CYS A 26 32.21 -0.34 36.00
C CYS A 26 32.50 0.08 37.45
N ILE A 27 33.33 -0.70 38.15
CA ILE A 27 33.75 -0.36 39.51
C ILE A 27 34.54 0.96 39.51
N ALA A 28 35.45 1.15 38.55
CA ALA A 28 36.22 2.39 38.44
C ALA A 28 35.32 3.60 38.17
N GLU A 29 34.34 3.50 37.26
CA GLU A 29 33.44 4.61 36.92
C GLU A 29 32.50 4.99 38.06
N LEU A 30 31.85 4.01 38.70
CA LEU A 30 30.96 4.29 39.82
C LEU A 30 31.73 4.89 41.01
N ALA A 31 33.00 4.51 41.21
CA ALA A 31 33.85 5.10 42.23
C ALA A 31 34.20 6.56 41.89
N ARG A 32 34.47 6.90 40.62
CA ARG A 32 34.68 8.29 40.18
C ARG A 32 33.44 9.16 40.39
N LYS A 33 32.24 8.58 40.30
CA LYS A 33 30.96 9.25 40.61
C LYS A 33 30.64 9.31 42.10
N ASN A 34 31.55 8.85 42.97
CA ASN A 34 31.35 8.76 44.42
C ASN A 34 30.15 7.89 44.86
N LEU A 35 29.66 6.99 44.00
CA LEU A 35 28.52 6.11 44.28
C LEU A 35 28.94 4.86 45.05
N ILE A 36 30.18 4.41 44.89
CA ILE A 36 30.75 3.27 45.61
C ILE A 36 32.11 3.62 46.21
N LYS A 37 32.45 2.95 47.32
CA LYS A 37 33.70 3.15 48.06
C LYS A 37 34.31 1.80 48.45
N GLY A 38 35.63 1.76 48.52
CA GLY A 38 36.40 0.63 49.05
C GLY A 38 36.66 0.75 50.55
N ASP A 39 37.32 -0.25 51.11
CA ASP A 39 37.73 -0.25 52.51
C ASP A 39 38.95 0.65 52.77
N ARG A 40 39.36 0.73 54.05
CA ARG A 40 40.52 1.54 54.50
C ARG A 40 41.84 1.13 53.82
N ASN A 41 41.92 -0.08 53.28
CA ASN A 41 43.10 -0.63 52.60
C ASN A 41 43.02 -0.48 51.08
N ARG A 42 42.09 0.34 50.56
CA ARG A 42 41.83 0.53 49.11
C ARG A 42 41.43 -0.76 48.38
N ARG A 43 40.70 -1.66 49.07
CA ARG A 43 40.10 -2.85 48.45
C ARG A 43 38.60 -2.66 48.25
N PHE A 44 38.09 -3.01 47.08
CA PHE A 44 36.66 -2.96 46.78
C PHE A 44 35.93 -4.26 47.14
N ARG A 45 36.64 -5.40 47.09
CA ARG A 45 36.11 -6.76 47.32
C ARG A 45 34.98 -7.12 46.35
N PRO A 46 35.23 -7.14 45.03
CA PRO A 46 34.17 -7.31 44.03
C PRO A 46 33.41 -8.64 44.15
N ASP A 47 34.07 -9.72 44.57
CA ASP A 47 33.43 -11.04 44.70
C ASP A 47 32.74 -11.26 46.06
N ALA A 48 32.84 -10.30 46.99
CA ALA A 48 32.17 -10.43 48.28
C ALA A 48 30.65 -10.26 48.11
N PRO A 49 29.83 -11.08 48.79
CA PRO A 49 28.38 -10.91 48.79
C PRO A 49 28.01 -9.58 49.45
N MET A 50 26.98 -8.91 48.92
CA MET A 50 26.48 -7.67 49.48
C MET A 50 25.36 -7.94 50.48
N THR A 51 25.38 -7.28 51.63
CA THR A 51 24.29 -7.39 52.60
C THR A 51 23.09 -6.54 52.18
N ARG A 52 21.90 -6.88 52.69
CA ARG A 52 20.67 -6.13 52.44
C ARG A 52 20.78 -4.69 52.94
N GLY A 53 21.46 -4.46 54.06
CA GLY A 53 21.73 -3.13 54.60
C GLY A 53 22.70 -2.32 53.73
N GLU A 54 23.76 -2.95 53.20
CA GLU A 54 24.69 -2.30 52.27
C GLU A 54 24.00 -1.93 50.96
N PHE A 55 23.17 -2.81 50.41
CA PHE A 55 22.41 -2.52 49.20
C PHE A 55 21.38 -1.41 49.42
N ALA A 56 20.72 -1.38 50.59
CA ALA A 56 19.83 -0.28 50.97
C ALA A 56 20.56 1.06 51.06
N ALA A 57 21.75 1.08 51.67
CA ALA A 57 22.59 2.26 51.72
C ALA A 57 23.00 2.70 50.30
N LEU A 58 23.26 1.77 49.38
CA LEU A 58 23.57 2.10 47.99
C LEU A 58 22.35 2.70 47.26
N MET A 59 21.15 2.15 47.44
CA MET A 59 19.93 2.68 46.83
C MET A 59 19.57 4.08 47.33
N TYR A 60 19.90 4.41 48.58
CA TYR A 60 19.82 5.77 49.12
C TYR A 60 20.60 6.78 48.26
N TRP A 61 21.79 6.40 47.79
CA TRP A 61 22.63 7.24 46.94
C TRP A 61 22.26 7.18 45.46
N VAL A 62 21.74 6.06 44.98
CA VAL A 62 21.34 5.86 43.57
C VAL A 62 20.02 6.60 43.25
N PHE A 63 19.10 6.69 44.22
CA PHE A 63 17.79 7.31 44.03
C PHE A 63 17.51 8.50 44.96
N PRO A 64 18.41 9.50 45.08
CA PRO A 64 18.31 10.54 46.11
C PRO A 64 17.01 11.37 46.03
N HIS A 65 16.34 11.36 44.88
CA HIS A 65 15.09 12.09 44.61
C HIS A 65 13.82 11.24 44.69
N ALA A 66 13.90 9.97 45.11
CA ALA A 66 12.71 9.14 45.29
C ALA A 66 11.77 9.74 46.35
N LEU A 67 10.48 9.79 46.03
CA LEU A 67 9.44 10.37 46.89
C LEU A 67 8.91 9.34 47.91
N PRO A 68 8.59 9.75 49.14
CA PRO A 68 7.96 8.86 50.12
C PRO A 68 6.56 8.45 49.65
N VAL A 69 6.24 7.16 49.82
CA VAL A 69 4.96 6.53 49.45
C VAL A 69 4.30 5.83 50.64
N ARG A 70 4.96 5.78 51.79
CA ARG A 70 4.43 5.24 53.04
C ARG A 70 5.10 5.85 54.27
N GLU A 71 4.40 5.77 55.39
CA GLU A 71 4.90 6.17 56.71
C GLU A 71 6.09 5.31 57.17
N PRO A 72 6.99 5.85 58.00
CA PRO A 72 8.11 5.10 58.54
C PRO A 72 7.65 3.98 59.48
N GLN A 73 8.35 2.84 59.41
CA GLN A 73 8.15 1.72 60.31
C GLN A 73 9.45 1.42 61.08
N PRO A 74 9.41 1.29 62.41
CA PRO A 74 10.55 0.81 63.18
C PRO A 74 10.77 -0.69 62.94
N PHE A 75 12.04 -1.10 62.83
CA PHE A 75 12.44 -2.50 62.73
C PHE A 75 13.15 -2.92 64.02
N SER A 76 12.76 -4.05 64.61
CA SER A 76 13.27 -4.52 65.90
C SER A 76 14.76 -4.86 65.86
N ASP A 77 15.27 -5.27 64.70
CA ASP A 77 16.68 -5.58 64.45
C ASP A 77 17.48 -4.41 63.84
N VAL A 78 16.88 -3.21 63.75
CA VAL A 78 17.55 -1.99 63.32
C VAL A 78 17.24 -0.83 64.28
N PRO A 79 17.64 -0.92 65.56
CA PRO A 79 17.38 0.13 66.55
C PRO A 79 18.11 1.43 66.18
N VAL A 80 17.73 2.56 66.78
CA VAL A 80 18.30 3.90 66.50
C VAL A 80 19.85 3.95 66.44
N PRO A 81 20.63 3.31 67.34
CA PRO A 81 22.09 3.33 67.26
C PRO A 81 22.68 2.47 66.12
N HIS A 82 21.87 1.66 65.42
CA HIS A 82 22.34 0.83 64.33
C HIS A 82 22.73 1.69 63.11
N TRP A 83 23.91 1.45 62.52
CA TRP A 83 24.44 2.26 61.41
C TRP A 83 23.46 2.36 60.22
N ALA A 84 22.71 1.29 59.97
CA ALA A 84 21.74 1.21 58.88
C ALA A 84 20.39 1.89 59.18
N ASN A 85 20.12 2.33 60.42
CA ASN A 85 18.80 2.81 60.83
C ASN A 85 18.25 3.91 59.90
N ARG A 86 19.08 4.94 59.64
CA ARG A 86 18.72 6.06 58.76
C ARG A 86 18.40 5.61 57.34
N VAL A 87 19.26 4.77 56.74
CA VAL A 87 19.09 4.34 55.34
C VAL A 87 17.92 3.36 55.20
N VAL A 88 17.75 2.46 56.15
CA VAL A 88 16.63 1.50 56.20
C VAL A 88 15.30 2.24 56.29
N LYS A 89 15.19 3.22 57.20
CA LYS A 89 14.00 4.08 57.30
C LYS A 89 13.71 4.77 55.96
N TRP A 90 14.73 5.37 55.35
CA TRP A 90 14.58 6.12 54.10
C TRP A 90 14.14 5.24 52.92
N VAL A 91 14.76 4.07 52.72
CA VAL A 91 14.40 3.16 51.61
C VAL A 91 13.05 2.48 51.87
N TYR A 92 12.67 2.37 53.14
CA TYR A 92 11.34 1.92 53.52
C TYR A 92 10.32 2.97 53.09
N GLU A 93 10.37 4.20 53.59
CA GLU A 93 9.40 5.26 53.25
C GLU A 93 9.14 5.41 51.73
N ARG A 94 10.14 5.16 50.89
CA ARG A 94 10.09 5.26 49.41
C ARG A 94 9.63 4.01 48.67
N GLY A 95 9.20 2.97 49.39
CA GLY A 95 8.67 1.75 48.79
C GLY A 95 9.70 0.87 48.07
N LEU A 96 11.00 1.20 48.15
CA LEU A 96 12.07 0.46 47.48
C LEU A 96 12.29 -0.92 48.12
N PHE A 97 12.27 -0.98 49.45
CA PHE A 97 12.43 -2.24 50.20
C PHE A 97 11.12 -2.65 50.87
N THR A 98 11.10 -3.77 51.59
CA THR A 98 10.00 -4.15 52.49
C THR A 98 10.60 -4.81 53.74
N GLY A 99 9.85 -4.79 54.85
CA GLY A 99 10.18 -5.57 56.03
C GLY A 99 9.71 -7.02 55.92
N TYR A 100 10.12 -7.85 56.86
CA TYR A 100 9.57 -9.19 57.07
C TYR A 100 8.38 -9.14 58.03
N ALA A 101 7.54 -10.18 58.01
CA ALA A 101 6.30 -10.25 58.81
C ALA A 101 6.52 -10.09 60.34
N ASN A 102 7.70 -10.49 60.84
CA ASN A 102 8.09 -10.37 62.25
C ASN A 102 8.69 -8.98 62.61
N GLN A 103 8.43 -7.95 61.81
CA GLN A 103 8.94 -6.58 62.00
C GLN A 103 10.47 -6.46 62.00
N THR A 104 11.15 -7.33 61.25
CA THR A 104 12.61 -7.26 61.03
C THR A 104 12.94 -6.76 59.62
N PHE A 105 14.12 -6.18 59.44
CA PHE A 105 14.67 -5.79 58.13
C PHE A 105 15.78 -6.73 57.64
N ARG A 106 16.50 -7.35 58.57
CA ARG A 106 17.65 -8.24 58.37
C ARG A 106 18.81 -7.56 57.64
N PRO A 107 19.38 -6.46 58.16
CA PRO A 107 20.39 -5.66 57.46
C PRO A 107 21.68 -6.44 57.17
N ASP A 108 22.06 -7.38 58.05
CA ASP A 108 23.31 -8.14 57.93
C ASP A 108 23.15 -9.43 57.10
N HIS A 109 21.92 -9.79 56.70
CA HIS A 109 21.70 -10.90 55.79
C HIS A 109 22.14 -10.53 54.37
N THR A 110 22.74 -11.48 53.66
CA THR A 110 23.09 -11.33 52.24
C THR A 110 21.84 -11.20 51.37
N LEU A 111 21.90 -10.32 50.37
CA LEU A 111 20.79 -10.08 49.44
C LEU A 111 20.87 -11.05 48.25
N SER A 112 19.75 -11.64 47.84
CA SER A 112 19.72 -12.44 46.62
C SER A 112 19.70 -11.58 45.35
N ARG A 113 20.14 -12.14 44.21
CA ARG A 113 20.03 -11.50 42.89
C ARG A 113 18.59 -11.11 42.54
N SER A 114 17.62 -11.98 42.81
CA SER A 114 16.19 -11.69 42.60
C SER A 114 15.69 -10.49 43.40
N GLN A 115 16.09 -10.38 44.67
CA GLN A 115 15.72 -9.24 45.52
C GLN A 115 16.34 -7.94 45.02
N ALA A 116 17.59 -7.97 44.54
CA ALA A 116 18.25 -6.80 43.97
C ALA A 116 17.49 -6.25 42.74
N PHE A 117 17.08 -7.12 41.80
CA PHE A 117 16.31 -6.68 40.62
C PHE A 117 14.93 -6.12 40.99
N VAL A 118 14.23 -6.71 41.96
CA VAL A 118 12.94 -6.16 42.44
C VAL A 118 13.08 -4.72 42.93
N VAL A 119 14.14 -4.44 43.71
CA VAL A 119 14.38 -3.09 44.25
C VAL A 119 14.77 -2.12 43.13
N LEU A 120 15.65 -2.53 42.21
CA LEU A 120 16.11 -1.67 41.11
C LEU A 120 14.99 -1.31 40.14
N VAL A 121 14.19 -2.30 39.73
CA VAL A 121 13.06 -2.12 38.82
C VAL A 121 12.01 -1.17 39.42
N LYS A 122 11.77 -1.28 40.73
CA LYS A 122 10.92 -0.32 41.46
C LYS A 122 11.51 1.08 41.47
N GLY A 123 12.80 1.22 41.81
CA GLY A 123 13.47 2.52 41.84
C GLY A 123 13.56 3.20 40.47
N LEU A 124 13.65 2.42 39.39
CA LEU A 124 13.68 2.89 38.00
C LEU A 124 12.28 3.06 37.39
N ASN A 125 11.22 2.68 38.10
CA ASN A 125 9.84 2.75 37.66
C ASN A 125 9.58 2.06 36.31
N TYR A 126 10.14 0.86 36.12
CA TYR A 126 9.93 0.08 34.90
C TYR A 126 8.52 -0.50 34.82
N VAL A 127 7.97 -0.54 33.61
CA VAL A 127 6.68 -1.18 33.32
C VAL A 127 6.84 -2.69 33.39
N LEU A 128 6.00 -3.35 34.19
CA LEU A 128 6.03 -4.79 34.38
C LEU A 128 5.26 -5.52 33.26
N PRO A 129 5.82 -6.57 32.64
CA PRO A 129 5.13 -7.33 31.61
C PRO A 129 4.04 -8.24 32.18
N VAL A 130 2.99 -8.48 31.38
CA VAL A 130 1.82 -9.29 31.76
C VAL A 130 2.14 -10.81 31.81
N PHE A 131 3.14 -11.27 31.05
CA PHE A 131 3.53 -12.68 30.97
C PHE A 131 5.03 -12.88 31.30
N PRO A 132 5.44 -12.70 32.57
CA PRO A 132 6.84 -12.64 32.92
C PRO A 132 7.57 -13.98 32.83
N GLN A 133 6.90 -15.10 33.12
CA GLN A 133 7.56 -16.41 33.10
C GLN A 133 8.01 -16.80 31.69
N ALA A 134 7.16 -16.57 30.67
CA ALA A 134 7.52 -16.83 29.28
C ALA A 134 8.78 -16.06 28.86
N ILE A 135 8.86 -14.77 29.23
CA ILE A 135 10.05 -13.94 28.98
C ILE A 135 11.28 -14.50 29.70
N LEU A 136 11.14 -15.00 30.92
CA LEU A 136 12.29 -15.55 31.65
C LEU A 136 12.78 -16.86 31.05
N ASP A 137 11.87 -17.76 30.69
CA ASP A 137 12.19 -19.06 30.08
C ASP A 137 12.93 -18.90 28.74
N ASP A 138 12.61 -17.86 27.97
CA ASP A 138 13.28 -17.54 26.71
C ASP A 138 14.75 -17.12 26.90
N TYR A 139 15.05 -16.40 27.99
CA TYR A 139 16.33 -15.75 28.21
C TYR A 139 17.26 -16.53 29.17
N PHE A 140 16.72 -17.35 30.08
CA PHE A 140 17.51 -17.99 31.13
C PHE A 140 17.24 -19.50 31.28
N ASP A 141 18.33 -20.27 31.34
CA ASP A 141 18.31 -21.73 31.53
C ASP A 141 17.97 -22.14 32.97
N ASP A 142 17.85 -21.18 33.88
CA ASP A 142 17.46 -21.34 35.29
C ASP A 142 16.26 -20.45 35.63
N ALA A 143 15.42 -20.13 34.64
CA ALA A 143 14.21 -19.34 34.80
C ALA A 143 13.21 -19.94 35.80
N ILE A 144 13.16 -21.27 35.92
CA ILE A 144 12.29 -21.96 36.88
C ILE A 144 12.70 -21.71 38.34
N ASP A 145 13.96 -21.34 38.59
CA ASP A 145 14.45 -21.02 39.92
C ASP A 145 14.07 -19.59 40.35
N VAL A 146 13.46 -18.80 39.45
CA VAL A 146 13.04 -17.43 39.74
C VAL A 146 11.83 -17.42 40.66
N PRO A 147 11.92 -16.79 41.85
CA PRO A 147 10.76 -16.69 42.72
C PRO A 147 9.61 -15.92 42.06
N VAL A 148 8.37 -16.39 42.26
CA VAL A 148 7.15 -15.80 41.67
C VAL A 148 7.06 -14.28 41.92
N TYR A 149 7.41 -13.83 43.13
CA TYR A 149 7.37 -12.40 43.49
C TYR A 149 8.36 -11.53 42.69
N ALA A 150 9.42 -12.12 42.12
CA ALA A 150 10.48 -11.44 41.40
C ALA A 150 10.35 -11.56 39.88
N ALA A 151 9.54 -12.49 39.39
CA ALA A 151 9.46 -12.84 37.98
C ALA A 151 9.18 -11.63 37.08
N ALA A 152 8.14 -10.84 37.42
CA ALA A 152 7.77 -9.64 36.66
C ALA A 152 8.87 -8.58 36.63
N ALA A 153 9.57 -8.38 37.75
CA ALA A 153 10.64 -7.41 37.82
C ALA A 153 11.85 -7.85 36.98
N ILE A 154 12.26 -9.11 37.09
CA ILE A 154 13.42 -9.63 36.34
C ILE A 154 13.11 -9.65 34.84
N ALA A 155 11.89 -10.00 34.43
CA ALA A 155 11.48 -9.91 33.04
C ALA A 155 11.57 -8.47 32.50
N ALA A 156 11.07 -7.48 33.25
CA ALA A 156 11.19 -6.07 32.90
C ALA A 156 12.65 -5.59 32.81
N ALA A 157 13.50 -6.01 33.77
CA ALA A 157 14.93 -5.73 33.76
C ALA A 157 15.64 -6.36 32.54
N THR A 158 15.22 -7.55 32.13
CA THR A 158 15.77 -8.26 30.97
C THR A 158 15.46 -7.53 29.68
N LEU A 159 14.20 -7.14 29.49
CA LEU A 159 13.75 -6.37 28.32
C LEU A 159 14.40 -4.97 28.24
N SER A 160 14.77 -4.41 29.39
CA SER A 160 15.42 -3.10 29.49
C SER A 160 16.95 -3.18 29.44
N SER A 161 17.52 -4.35 29.14
CA SER A 161 18.97 -4.61 29.10
C SER A 161 19.71 -4.31 30.41
N LEU A 162 19.00 -4.32 31.54
CA LEU A 162 19.56 -4.09 32.87
C LEU A 162 20.25 -5.35 33.42
N VAL A 163 19.81 -6.54 33.00
CA VAL A 163 20.38 -7.81 33.48
C VAL A 163 21.79 -8.01 32.93
N VAL A 164 22.74 -8.26 33.84
CA VAL A 164 24.11 -8.65 33.51
C VAL A 164 24.41 -10.00 34.16
N ASN A 165 24.85 -10.95 33.34
CA ASN A 165 25.13 -12.32 33.73
C ASN A 165 26.54 -12.72 33.28
N TYR A 166 27.42 -12.98 34.26
CA TYR A 166 28.79 -13.41 34.03
C TYR A 166 29.05 -14.78 34.70
N PRO A 167 29.82 -15.68 34.05
CA PRO A 167 30.30 -15.60 32.66
C PRO A 167 29.25 -16.06 31.63
N ASN A 168 28.18 -16.75 32.06
CA ASN A 168 27.16 -17.28 31.18
C ASN A 168 25.93 -16.36 31.17
N VAL A 169 25.67 -15.73 30.02
CA VAL A 169 24.55 -14.80 29.82
C VAL A 169 23.17 -15.41 30.08
N ARG A 170 23.03 -16.74 29.90
CA ARG A 170 21.78 -17.49 30.08
C ARG A 170 21.59 -18.03 31.51
N LYS A 171 22.50 -17.78 32.45
CA LYS A 171 22.34 -18.21 33.86
C LYS A 171 22.15 -17.01 34.78
N LEU A 172 20.93 -16.82 35.25
CA LEU A 172 20.54 -15.70 36.11
C LEU A 172 20.97 -15.90 37.57
N ARG A 173 20.99 -17.14 38.07
CA ARG A 173 21.29 -17.52 39.46
C ARG A 173 20.42 -16.75 40.47
N PRO A 174 19.08 -16.77 40.34
CA PRO A 174 18.18 -15.83 41.02
C PRO A 174 18.22 -15.89 42.55
N ASN A 175 18.58 -17.05 43.12
CA ASN A 175 18.59 -17.28 44.57
C ASN A 175 19.99 -17.17 45.21
N GLN A 176 21.04 -16.96 44.41
CA GLN A 176 22.39 -16.77 44.94
C GLN A 176 22.57 -15.35 45.51
N PRO A 177 23.44 -15.18 46.53
CA PRO A 177 23.86 -13.87 46.98
C PRO A 177 24.45 -13.05 45.84
N ILE A 178 23.99 -11.80 45.68
CA ILE A 178 24.55 -10.88 44.69
C ILE A 178 25.90 -10.33 45.18
N THR A 179 26.90 -10.28 44.30
CA THR A 179 28.22 -9.75 44.66
C THR A 179 28.34 -8.26 44.43
N ARG A 180 29.32 -7.61 45.07
CA ARG A 180 29.60 -6.18 44.90
C ARG A 180 29.97 -5.81 43.46
N GLY A 181 30.68 -6.69 42.76
CA GLY A 181 31.06 -6.54 41.36
C GLY A 181 29.85 -6.65 40.42
N GLU A 182 28.93 -7.59 40.69
CA GLU A 182 27.68 -7.72 39.92
C GLU A 182 26.79 -6.48 40.08
N VAL A 183 26.63 -5.99 41.31
CA VAL A 183 25.89 -4.75 41.56
C VAL A 183 26.50 -3.56 40.82
N ALA A 184 27.84 -3.45 40.80
CA ALA A 184 28.52 -2.39 40.06
C ALA A 184 28.26 -2.49 38.54
N ALA A 185 28.28 -3.70 37.97
CA ALA A 185 28.00 -3.90 36.55
C ALA A 185 26.54 -3.60 36.18
N ILE A 186 25.58 -3.94 37.04
CA ILE A 186 24.16 -3.64 36.83
C ILE A 186 23.92 -2.12 36.93
N LEU A 187 24.49 -1.44 37.93
CA LEU A 187 24.35 0.03 38.05
C LEU A 187 25.01 0.78 36.90
N CYS A 188 26.05 0.22 36.30
CA CYS A 188 26.61 0.71 35.04
C CYS A 188 25.56 0.81 33.93
N GLN A 189 24.71 -0.21 33.77
CA GLN A 189 23.62 -0.19 32.78
C GLN A 189 22.59 0.91 33.06
N VAL A 190 22.44 1.32 34.34
CA VAL A 190 21.55 2.43 34.73
C VAL A 190 22.12 3.79 34.32
N PHE A 191 23.44 4.00 34.44
CA PHE A 191 24.04 5.33 34.35
C PHE A 191 24.85 5.62 33.09
N GLU A 192 25.24 4.61 32.28
CA GLU A 192 26.23 4.79 31.21
C GLU A 192 25.66 4.54 29.80
N ARG A 193 25.85 5.50 28.89
CA ARG A 193 25.56 5.35 27.44
C ARG A 193 26.70 4.66 26.66
N SER A 194 27.87 4.50 27.28
CA SER A 194 29.12 4.05 26.64
C SER A 194 29.36 2.53 26.67
N HIS A 195 28.42 1.74 27.19
CA HIS A 195 28.47 0.26 27.26
C HIS A 195 29.77 -0.34 27.84
N PRO A 196 30.14 -0.01 29.10
CA PRO A 196 31.34 -0.55 29.76
C PRO A 196 31.23 -2.05 30.14
N VAL A 197 30.04 -2.64 30.10
CA VAL A 197 29.86 -4.09 30.28
C VAL A 197 30.07 -4.81 28.94
N PRO A 198 30.97 -5.80 28.87
CA PRO A 198 31.16 -6.57 27.64
C PRO A 198 29.85 -7.19 27.14
N ARG A 199 29.57 -7.01 25.85
CA ARG A 199 28.31 -7.44 25.23
C ARG A 199 27.93 -8.91 25.49
N PRO A 200 28.86 -9.88 25.54
CA PRO A 200 28.53 -11.28 25.84
C PRO A 200 27.90 -11.53 27.21
N TYR A 201 27.86 -10.53 28.11
CA TYR A 201 27.27 -10.65 29.45
C TYR A 201 25.89 -10.01 29.56
N VAL A 202 25.35 -9.45 28.46
CA VAL A 202 24.04 -8.80 28.41
C VAL A 202 23.10 -9.62 27.51
N PRO A 203 21.94 -10.09 28.01
CA PRO A 203 20.97 -10.81 27.16
C PRO A 203 20.39 -9.87 26.07
N TRP A 204 20.46 -10.25 24.78
CA TRP A 204 19.99 -9.42 23.66
C TRP A 204 18.59 -9.82 23.15
N SER A 205 17.79 -8.84 22.72
CA SER A 205 16.54 -9.07 21.96
C SER A 205 16.81 -9.17 20.45
N LEU A 206 16.47 -10.29 19.80
CA LEU A 206 16.58 -10.47 18.33
C LEU A 206 15.67 -9.48 17.55
N ASN A 207 16.11 -8.99 16.39
CA ASN A 207 15.31 -8.30 15.37
C ASN A 207 15.68 -8.79 13.95
N LEU A 208 14.91 -8.46 12.89
CA LEU A 208 15.15 -8.97 11.53
C LEU A 208 16.56 -8.63 11.01
N GLU A 209 17.02 -7.39 11.20
CA GLU A 209 18.34 -6.91 10.79
C GLU A 209 19.51 -7.59 11.53
N SER A 210 19.25 -8.25 12.65
CA SER A 210 20.27 -8.93 13.45
C SER A 210 20.46 -10.42 13.11
N ILE A 211 19.71 -10.93 12.13
CA ILE A 211 19.81 -12.31 11.61
C ILE A 211 20.90 -12.35 10.53
N HIS A 212 22.10 -11.86 10.86
CA HIS A 212 23.31 -12.00 10.03
C HIS A 212 24.22 -13.06 10.65
N GLY A 213 24.59 -14.09 9.88
CA GLY A 213 25.51 -15.15 10.34
C GLY A 213 24.97 -16.07 11.44
N LYS A 214 23.65 -16.08 11.70
CA LYS A 214 22.99 -17.05 12.59
C LYS A 214 22.46 -18.22 11.78
N MET A 215 22.73 -19.46 12.22
CA MET A 215 22.43 -20.68 11.45
C MET A 215 20.96 -20.82 11.00
N ALA A 216 20.00 -20.34 11.80
CA ALA A 216 18.55 -20.50 11.57
C ALA A 216 17.76 -20.11 12.84
N VAL A 217 16.59 -19.47 12.75
CA VAL A 217 15.63 -19.34 13.87
C VAL A 217 14.37 -20.12 13.53
N SER A 218 14.03 -21.17 14.27
CA SER A 218 12.78 -21.88 13.99
C SER A 218 11.55 -21.00 14.26
N PHE A 219 10.48 -21.18 13.51
CA PHE A 219 9.23 -20.45 13.66
C PHE A 219 8.64 -20.63 15.07
N GLY A 220 8.83 -21.81 15.68
CA GLY A 220 8.47 -22.05 17.07
C GLY A 220 9.19 -21.12 18.07
N LEU A 221 10.45 -20.76 17.80
CA LEU A 221 11.23 -19.82 18.61
C LEU A 221 10.86 -18.35 18.37
N LEU A 222 10.10 -18.04 17.30
CA LEU A 222 9.57 -16.69 17.09
C LEU A 222 8.53 -16.31 18.14
N LYS A 223 7.82 -17.29 18.72
CA LYS A 223 6.79 -17.09 19.77
C LYS A 223 7.30 -16.28 20.96
N GLY A 224 8.57 -16.47 21.33
CA GLY A 224 9.23 -15.75 22.43
C GLY A 224 9.72 -14.34 22.10
N ASN A 225 9.61 -13.89 20.84
CA ASN A 225 10.16 -12.61 20.40
C ASN A 225 9.10 -11.73 19.72
N ALA A 226 8.30 -11.05 20.54
CA ALA A 226 7.22 -10.21 20.04
C ALA A 226 7.67 -9.07 19.11
N ARG A 227 8.88 -8.54 19.31
CA ARG A 227 9.44 -7.48 18.46
C ARG A 227 9.73 -8.00 17.05
N LEU A 228 10.42 -9.13 16.96
CA LEU A 228 10.74 -9.78 15.69
C LEU A 228 9.46 -10.19 14.96
N VAL A 229 8.51 -10.80 15.66
CA VAL A 229 7.21 -11.18 15.09
C VAL A 229 6.46 -9.97 14.54
N LYS A 230 6.45 -8.84 15.26
CA LYS A 230 5.78 -7.62 14.79
C LYS A 230 6.41 -7.11 13.49
N GLN A 231 7.74 -7.14 13.38
CA GLN A 231 8.45 -6.77 12.14
C GLN A 231 8.11 -7.72 10.99
N ILE A 232 8.09 -9.03 11.25
CA ILE A 232 7.69 -10.05 10.27
C ILE A 232 6.25 -9.81 9.79
N GLN A 233 5.29 -9.66 10.70
CA GLN A 233 3.89 -9.38 10.40
C GLN A 233 3.75 -8.11 9.55
N THR A 234 4.47 -7.04 9.92
CA THR A 234 4.46 -5.78 9.16
C THR A 234 4.95 -5.99 7.72
N ARG A 235 6.05 -6.72 7.53
CA ARG A 235 6.60 -6.98 6.20
C ARG A 235 5.70 -7.90 5.38
N LEU A 236 5.16 -8.97 5.98
CA LEU A 236 4.21 -9.88 5.30
C LEU A 236 2.91 -9.19 4.92
N HIS A 237 2.41 -8.27 5.75
CA HIS A 237 1.23 -7.46 5.44
C HIS A 237 1.49 -6.54 4.25
N ALA A 238 2.63 -5.87 4.19
CA ALA A 238 3.00 -5.06 3.02
C ALA A 238 3.06 -5.90 1.73
N LEU A 239 3.51 -7.16 1.82
CA LEU A 239 3.53 -8.12 0.70
C LEU A 239 2.15 -8.75 0.39
N ARG A 240 1.09 -8.37 1.12
CA ARG A 240 -0.27 -8.96 1.05
C ARG A 240 -0.34 -10.46 1.31
N LEU A 241 0.58 -10.98 2.11
CA LEU A 241 0.56 -12.37 2.58
C LEU A 241 -0.06 -12.49 3.98
N TYR A 242 -0.13 -11.40 4.74
CA TYR A 242 -0.76 -11.38 6.07
C TYR A 242 -2.16 -10.76 6.00
N PRO A 243 -3.20 -11.40 6.57
CA PRO A 243 -4.59 -10.95 6.41
C PRO A 243 -4.83 -9.54 6.94
N ASP A 244 -5.56 -8.70 6.20
CA ASP A 244 -5.82 -7.29 6.57
C ASP A 244 -6.57 -7.12 7.90
N HIS A 245 -7.41 -8.10 8.26
CA HIS A 245 -8.15 -8.10 9.52
C HIS A 245 -7.33 -8.65 10.71
N ALA A 246 -6.17 -9.27 10.45
CA ALA A 246 -5.34 -9.83 11.49
C ALA A 246 -4.46 -8.74 12.13
N PRO A 247 -4.36 -8.70 13.47
CA PRO A 247 -3.60 -7.65 14.14
C PRO A 247 -2.08 -7.82 13.95
N ILE A 248 -1.38 -6.70 13.72
CA ILE A 248 0.09 -6.60 13.76
C ILE A 248 0.51 -6.25 15.19
N ASN A 249 0.55 -7.27 16.06
CA ASN A 249 0.72 -7.10 17.51
C ASN A 249 1.96 -7.79 18.09
N GLY A 250 2.74 -8.49 17.25
CA GLY A 250 3.90 -9.24 17.72
C GLY A 250 3.55 -10.58 18.38
N ASN A 251 2.29 -10.98 18.42
CA ASN A 251 1.91 -12.31 18.85
C ASN A 251 2.01 -13.30 17.67
N TYR A 252 2.86 -14.31 17.79
CA TYR A 252 2.97 -15.34 16.77
C TYR A 252 1.72 -16.22 16.79
N ASN A 253 0.93 -16.17 15.72
CA ASN A 253 -0.36 -16.84 15.61
C ASN A 253 -0.42 -17.69 14.30
N PRO A 254 -1.47 -18.51 14.10
CA PRO A 254 -1.61 -19.31 12.89
C PRO A 254 -1.56 -18.49 11.59
N SER A 255 -2.05 -17.25 11.58
CA SER A 255 -1.95 -16.35 10.42
C SER A 255 -0.51 -15.94 10.11
N THR A 256 0.32 -15.75 11.13
CA THR A 256 1.74 -15.42 10.97
C THR A 256 2.50 -16.60 10.38
N GLU A 257 2.19 -17.80 10.88
CA GLU A 257 2.76 -19.04 10.37
C GLU A 257 2.35 -19.28 8.91
N ALA A 258 1.06 -19.20 8.61
CA ALA A 258 0.54 -19.36 7.25
C ALA A 258 1.18 -18.37 6.28
N ALA A 259 1.23 -17.07 6.63
CA ALA A 259 1.84 -16.04 5.79
C ALA A 259 3.33 -16.26 5.52
N LEU A 260 4.08 -16.76 6.51
CA LEU A 260 5.49 -17.14 6.32
C LEU A 260 5.65 -18.37 5.41
N MET A 261 4.76 -19.35 5.55
CA MET A 261 4.76 -20.54 4.70
C MET A 261 4.37 -20.19 3.26
N ASP A 262 3.39 -19.30 3.09
CA ASP A 262 2.98 -18.78 1.78
C ASP A 262 4.14 -18.03 1.11
N LEU A 263 4.87 -17.19 1.85
CA LEU A 263 6.08 -16.53 1.34
C LEU A 263 7.12 -17.56 0.88
N CYS A 264 7.36 -18.61 1.66
CA CYS A 264 8.33 -19.66 1.29
C CYS A 264 7.88 -20.43 0.04
N HIS A 265 6.58 -20.69 -0.08
CA HIS A 265 5.99 -21.37 -1.24
C HIS A 265 6.12 -20.54 -2.51
N VAL A 266 5.77 -19.25 -2.41
CA VAL A 266 5.87 -18.28 -3.50
C VAL A 266 7.30 -18.14 -4.02
N LEU A 267 8.29 -18.17 -3.13
CA LEU A 267 9.70 -18.02 -3.49
C LEU A 267 10.35 -19.31 -4.02
N GLU A 268 9.54 -20.34 -4.32
CA GLU A 268 9.96 -21.64 -4.88
C GLU A 268 11.12 -22.29 -4.10
N ARG A 269 11.18 -22.10 -2.77
CA ARG A 269 12.24 -22.72 -1.97
C ARG A 269 11.99 -24.23 -1.85
N PRO A 270 12.80 -25.10 -2.48
CA PRO A 270 12.45 -26.52 -2.68
C PRO A 270 12.45 -27.38 -1.41
N ASN A 271 13.05 -26.88 -0.31
CA ASN A 271 13.10 -27.60 0.95
C ASN A 271 11.84 -27.29 1.78
N ARG A 272 10.80 -28.11 1.57
CA ARG A 272 9.49 -28.14 2.27
C ARG A 272 9.54 -28.26 3.81
N GLN A 273 10.68 -28.03 4.46
CA GLN A 273 10.91 -28.28 5.89
C GLN A 273 11.41 -27.08 6.71
N THR A 274 11.67 -25.92 6.12
CA THR A 274 12.22 -24.80 6.89
C THR A 274 11.10 -24.02 7.56
N TYR A 275 10.56 -24.56 8.66
CA TYR A 275 9.89 -23.80 9.72
C TYR A 275 10.92 -22.90 10.41
N VAL A 276 11.64 -22.10 9.63
CA VAL A 276 12.87 -21.42 10.02
C VAL A 276 13.00 -20.13 9.24
N LEU A 277 13.28 -19.06 9.97
CA LEU A 277 13.78 -17.80 9.46
C LEU A 277 15.32 -17.84 9.45
N ASP A 278 15.89 -18.09 8.28
CA ASP A 278 17.33 -18.00 8.04
C ASP A 278 17.74 -16.59 7.55
N GLU A 279 19.04 -16.34 7.43
CA GLU A 279 19.57 -15.06 6.94
C GLU A 279 19.02 -14.70 5.56
N SER A 280 18.83 -15.68 4.68
CA SER A 280 18.38 -15.44 3.31
C SER A 280 16.91 -15.03 3.26
N LEU A 281 16.03 -15.69 4.03
CA LEU A 281 14.62 -15.33 4.14
C LEU A 281 14.44 -13.99 4.87
N ALA A 282 15.23 -13.72 5.92
CA ALA A 282 15.23 -12.44 6.60
C ALA A 282 15.64 -11.30 5.66
N GLN A 283 16.70 -11.49 4.85
CA GLN A 283 17.14 -10.51 3.86
C GLN A 283 16.09 -10.29 2.77
N LEU A 284 15.37 -11.34 2.34
CA LEU A 284 14.27 -11.19 1.39
C LEU A 284 13.11 -10.39 1.99
N LEU A 285 12.65 -10.72 3.21
CA LEU A 285 11.62 -9.95 3.91
C LEU A 285 11.99 -8.46 4.00
N LEU A 286 13.27 -8.15 4.24
CA LEU A 286 13.76 -6.77 4.32
C LEU A 286 13.87 -6.07 2.97
N THR A 287 14.20 -6.79 1.89
CA THR A 287 14.59 -6.18 0.60
C THR A 287 13.60 -6.36 -0.54
N LEU A 288 12.54 -7.15 -0.37
CA LEU A 288 11.46 -7.26 -1.35
C LEU A 288 10.69 -5.95 -1.42
N ASP A 289 10.58 -5.41 -2.63
CA ASP A 289 9.66 -4.33 -2.93
C ASP A 289 8.22 -4.88 -3.00
N PRO A 290 7.27 -4.34 -2.23
CA PRO A 290 5.90 -4.82 -2.20
C PRO A 290 5.20 -4.81 -3.55
N VAL A 291 5.34 -3.73 -4.32
CA VAL A 291 4.64 -3.57 -5.60
C VAL A 291 5.15 -4.62 -6.57
N CYS A 292 6.46 -4.77 -6.68
CA CYS A 292 7.09 -5.75 -7.58
C CYS A 292 6.74 -7.18 -7.21
N PHE A 293 6.71 -7.49 -5.91
CA PHE A 293 6.28 -8.80 -5.44
C PHE A 293 4.83 -9.10 -5.84
N ILE A 294 3.92 -8.14 -5.63
CA ILE A 294 2.50 -8.30 -5.97
C ILE A 294 2.28 -8.42 -7.48
N LEU A 295 3.02 -7.65 -8.29
CA LEU A 295 2.99 -7.74 -9.75
C LEU A 295 3.40 -9.14 -10.23
N GLU A 296 4.42 -9.75 -9.64
CA GLU A 296 4.83 -11.11 -9.96
C GLU A 296 3.79 -12.15 -9.52
N GLN A 297 3.18 -12.00 -8.34
CA GLN A 297 2.09 -12.88 -7.89
C GLN A 297 0.86 -12.82 -8.80
N ALA A 298 0.56 -11.65 -9.36
CA ALA A 298 -0.59 -11.45 -10.23
C ALA A 298 -0.46 -12.18 -11.59
N ARG A 299 0.70 -12.78 -11.92
CA ARG A 299 0.85 -13.64 -13.12
C ARG A 299 -0.04 -14.89 -13.07
N ASN A 300 -0.43 -15.38 -11.88
CA ASN A 300 -1.32 -16.54 -11.76
C ASN A 300 -2.79 -16.15 -11.97
N ARG A 301 -3.20 -16.14 -13.24
CA ARG A 301 -4.51 -15.66 -13.69
C ARG A 301 -5.69 -16.51 -13.20
N GLU A 302 -5.48 -17.81 -12.98
CA GLU A 302 -6.53 -18.70 -12.48
C GLU A 302 -6.82 -18.41 -10.99
N THR A 303 -5.77 -18.19 -10.19
CA THR A 303 -5.92 -17.74 -8.81
C THR A 303 -6.60 -16.36 -8.76
N LEU A 304 -6.16 -15.42 -9.60
CA LEU A 304 -6.76 -14.09 -9.71
C LEU A 304 -8.27 -14.15 -10.03
N PHE A 305 -8.66 -14.98 -11.00
CA PHE A 305 -10.08 -15.17 -11.34
C PHE A 305 -10.87 -15.74 -10.16
N LYS A 306 -10.35 -16.75 -9.46
CA LYS A 306 -11.01 -17.34 -8.28
C LYS A 306 -11.17 -16.35 -7.13
N GLU A 307 -10.18 -15.48 -6.90
CA GLU A 307 -10.25 -14.41 -5.91
C GLU A 307 -11.36 -13.41 -6.24
N TYR A 308 -11.50 -12.99 -7.49
CA TYR A 308 -12.59 -12.11 -7.90
C TYR A 308 -13.95 -12.81 -7.88
N LEU A 309 -14.02 -14.07 -8.29
CA LEU A 309 -15.25 -14.85 -8.22
C LEU A 309 -15.72 -15.04 -6.77
N ALA A 310 -14.81 -15.13 -5.79
CA ALA A 310 -15.17 -15.18 -4.38
C ALA A 310 -15.73 -13.84 -3.86
N GLN A 311 -15.35 -12.70 -4.45
CA GLN A 311 -15.88 -11.38 -4.09
C GLN A 311 -17.30 -11.14 -4.63
N GLU A 312 -17.73 -11.92 -5.62
CA GLU A 312 -19.11 -11.92 -6.13
C GLU A 312 -20.10 -12.66 -5.21
N GLN A 313 -19.64 -13.19 -4.06
CA GLN A 313 -20.54 -13.83 -3.10
C GLN A 313 -21.61 -12.84 -2.60
N GLY A 314 -22.87 -13.15 -2.90
CA GLY A 314 -24.03 -12.32 -2.54
C GLY A 314 -24.54 -11.40 -3.65
N PHE A 315 -23.86 -11.36 -4.80
CA PHE A 315 -24.26 -10.63 -6.01
C PHE A 315 -25.06 -11.51 -6.98
N ASN A 316 -25.65 -10.91 -8.02
CA ASN A 316 -26.46 -11.60 -9.05
C ASN A 316 -26.54 -10.76 -10.34
N ALA A 317 -27.27 -11.22 -11.37
CA ALA A 317 -27.32 -10.52 -12.65
C ALA A 317 -27.95 -9.11 -12.59
N ALA A 318 -28.65 -8.75 -11.50
CA ALA A 318 -29.21 -7.42 -11.31
C ALA A 318 -28.24 -6.44 -10.62
N THR A 319 -27.28 -6.95 -9.86
CA THR A 319 -26.26 -6.14 -9.18
C THR A 319 -24.98 -6.96 -9.07
N LEU A 320 -23.92 -6.52 -9.73
CA LEU A 320 -22.63 -7.21 -9.83
C LEU A 320 -21.53 -6.48 -9.03
N ALA A 321 -20.53 -7.20 -8.52
CA ALA A 321 -19.57 -6.64 -7.56
C ALA A 321 -18.65 -5.55 -8.16
N PHE A 322 -18.33 -5.64 -9.44
CA PHE A 322 -17.37 -4.76 -10.11
C PHE A 322 -18.02 -3.87 -11.17
N LEU A 323 -18.96 -4.42 -11.96
CA LEU A 323 -19.69 -3.66 -12.98
C LEU A 323 -20.58 -2.57 -12.35
N ASP A 324 -21.21 -2.86 -11.22
CA ASP A 324 -22.10 -1.94 -10.50
C ASP A 324 -21.46 -1.30 -9.27
N LYS A 325 -20.12 -1.40 -9.14
CA LYS A 325 -19.38 -0.86 -7.99
C LYS A 325 -19.65 0.64 -7.80
N GLY A 326 -19.82 1.37 -8.90
CA GLY A 326 -20.09 2.81 -8.89
C GLY A 326 -18.85 3.63 -8.53
N ILE A 327 -18.93 4.94 -8.77
CA ILE A 327 -17.84 5.85 -8.42
C ILE A 327 -17.73 6.12 -6.92
N HIS A 328 -18.85 6.02 -6.19
CA HIS A 328 -18.92 6.31 -4.75
C HIS A 328 -18.02 5.35 -3.97
N GLY A 329 -17.00 5.87 -3.30
CA GLY A 329 -16.01 5.05 -2.56
C GLY A 329 -14.81 4.60 -3.39
N SER A 330 -14.72 5.03 -4.66
CA SER A 330 -13.46 4.97 -5.41
C SER A 330 -12.43 5.89 -4.75
N PRO A 331 -11.17 5.45 -4.56
CA PRO A 331 -10.10 6.34 -4.07
C PRO A 331 -9.77 7.46 -5.07
N TYR A 332 -10.29 7.38 -6.31
CA TYR A 332 -10.03 8.32 -7.40
C TYR A 332 -11.23 9.22 -7.73
N GLU A 333 -12.31 9.17 -6.93
CA GLU A 333 -13.50 10.00 -7.17
C GLU A 333 -13.19 11.50 -7.21
N ALA A 334 -12.37 11.98 -6.26
CA ALA A 334 -11.96 13.38 -6.20
C ALA A 334 -11.08 13.81 -7.39
N GLU A 335 -10.40 12.86 -8.04
CA GLU A 335 -9.49 13.12 -9.16
C GLU A 335 -10.22 13.45 -10.47
N ILE A 336 -11.51 13.10 -10.60
CA ILE A 336 -12.27 13.29 -11.86
C ILE A 336 -12.26 14.74 -12.32
N THR A 337 -12.36 15.69 -11.40
CA THR A 337 -12.32 17.13 -11.70
C THR A 337 -10.98 17.56 -12.30
N HIS A 338 -9.90 16.83 -12.00
CA HIS A 338 -8.54 17.07 -12.49
C HIS A 338 -8.21 16.29 -13.77
N TYR A 339 -9.02 15.30 -14.18
CA TYR A 339 -8.76 14.49 -15.38
C TYR A 339 -8.42 15.31 -16.63
N PRO A 340 -9.16 16.39 -16.98
CA PRO A 340 -8.79 17.21 -18.14
C PRO A 340 -7.39 17.80 -18.05
N THR A 341 -6.99 18.24 -16.85
CA THR A 341 -5.66 18.79 -16.58
C THR A 341 -4.58 17.72 -16.69
N TYR A 342 -4.80 16.53 -16.11
CA TYR A 342 -3.87 15.41 -16.18
C TYR A 342 -3.67 14.87 -17.60
N LEU A 343 -4.72 14.90 -18.43
CA LEU A 343 -4.62 14.56 -19.85
C LEU A 343 -3.85 15.61 -20.65
N TRP A 344 -3.93 16.88 -20.27
CA TRP A 344 -3.28 17.99 -20.97
C TRP A 344 -1.78 18.11 -20.64
N GLN A 345 -1.42 18.08 -19.36
CA GLN A 345 -0.07 18.42 -18.89
C GLN A 345 1.00 17.42 -19.32
N ALA A 346 2.26 17.86 -19.37
CA ALA A 346 3.42 17.00 -19.64
C ALA A 346 3.75 16.12 -18.41
N ALA A 347 4.47 15.01 -18.61
CA ALA A 347 4.80 14.09 -17.50
C ALA A 347 5.70 14.76 -16.46
N ASP A 348 6.60 15.63 -16.91
CA ASP A 348 7.47 16.41 -16.03
C ASP A 348 6.69 17.43 -15.19
N GLU A 349 5.60 18.01 -15.71
CA GLU A 349 4.77 18.98 -14.98
C GLU A 349 3.93 18.34 -13.88
N LEU A 350 3.62 17.04 -14.03
CA LEU A 350 2.83 16.25 -13.08
C LEU A 350 3.69 15.54 -12.02
N SER A 351 5.02 15.52 -12.21
CA SER A 351 5.94 14.82 -11.31
C SER A 351 6.29 15.70 -10.08
N PRO A 352 6.44 15.12 -8.88
CA PRO A 352 6.95 15.85 -7.71
C PRO A 352 8.33 16.47 -7.97
N PRO A 353 8.65 17.67 -7.43
CA PRO A 353 9.95 18.33 -7.54
C PRO A 353 11.16 17.43 -7.26
N SER A 354 11.02 16.47 -6.34
CA SER A 354 12.03 15.50 -5.93
C SER A 354 12.35 14.41 -6.96
N LEU A 355 11.51 14.23 -7.98
CA LEU A 355 11.65 13.22 -9.03
C LEU A 355 12.05 13.82 -10.38
N HIS A 356 12.24 15.14 -10.47
CA HIS A 356 12.78 15.73 -11.69
C HIS A 356 14.25 15.31 -11.88
N PRO A 357 14.64 14.92 -13.10
CA PRO A 357 16.05 14.70 -13.39
C PRO A 357 16.85 15.99 -13.14
N SER A 358 18.08 15.85 -12.66
CA SER A 358 18.99 17.01 -12.52
C SER A 358 19.16 17.71 -13.88
N ALA A 359 19.35 19.03 -13.86
CA ALA A 359 19.43 19.86 -15.08
C ALA A 359 20.53 19.42 -16.07
N GLU A 360 21.54 18.66 -15.60
CA GLU A 360 22.57 18.05 -16.45
C GLU A 360 22.08 16.77 -17.18
N LEU A 361 21.23 15.93 -16.58
CA LEU A 361 20.67 14.74 -17.23
C LEU A 361 19.60 15.07 -18.28
N ALA A 362 18.84 16.14 -18.07
CA ALA A 362 17.82 16.59 -19.03
C ALA A 362 18.42 16.99 -20.39
N ARG A 363 19.67 17.48 -20.43
CA ARG A 363 20.37 17.87 -21.67
C ARG A 363 20.89 16.69 -22.49
N PHE A 364 21.01 15.49 -21.89
CA PHE A 364 21.42 14.27 -22.58
C PHE A 364 20.27 13.28 -22.84
N ASN A 365 19.06 13.58 -22.36
CA ASN A 365 17.84 12.78 -22.60
C ASN A 365 17.24 13.04 -23.99
N ASN A 366 18.02 12.89 -25.05
CA ASN A 366 17.46 12.37 -26.30
C ASN A 366 17.17 10.88 -26.03
N LYS A 367 16.06 10.58 -25.34
CA LYS A 367 15.61 9.20 -25.17
C LYS A 367 15.48 8.62 -26.58
N PRO A 368 16.23 7.56 -26.94
CA PRO A 368 16.00 6.88 -28.20
C PRO A 368 14.54 6.46 -28.26
N GLU A 369 13.91 6.63 -29.42
CA GLU A 369 12.51 6.23 -29.60
C GLU A 369 12.33 4.77 -29.19
N THR A 370 11.36 4.49 -28.33
CA THR A 370 11.06 3.11 -27.92
C THR A 370 10.69 2.31 -29.18
N PRO A 371 11.43 1.23 -29.53
CA PRO A 371 11.15 0.45 -30.72
C PRO A 371 9.71 -0.08 -30.70
N GLY A 372 9.00 0.01 -31.83
CA GLY A 372 7.66 -0.59 -31.99
C GLY A 372 6.46 0.32 -31.76
N PHE A 373 6.65 1.61 -31.44
CA PHE A 373 5.57 2.60 -31.43
C PHE A 373 5.49 3.37 -32.76
N ASP A 374 4.32 3.34 -33.38
CA ASP A 374 4.04 4.06 -34.62
C ASP A 374 3.35 5.40 -34.35
N ARG A 375 3.39 6.32 -35.32
CA ARG A 375 2.54 7.52 -35.27
C ARG A 375 1.08 7.10 -35.11
N PHE A 376 0.35 7.74 -34.20
CA PHE A 376 -1.08 7.49 -34.05
C PHE A 376 -1.81 7.67 -35.39
N PRO A 377 -2.67 6.73 -35.82
CA PRO A 377 -3.10 6.68 -37.21
C PRO A 377 -3.99 7.88 -37.53
N ARG A 378 -3.96 8.32 -38.80
CA ARG A 378 -4.80 9.42 -39.28
C ARG A 378 -6.27 8.99 -39.28
N ARG A 379 -7.19 9.96 -39.23
CA ARG A 379 -8.63 9.68 -39.43
C ARG A 379 -8.84 8.88 -40.72
N GLY A 380 -9.65 7.82 -40.63
CA GLY A 380 -10.01 6.98 -41.77
C GLY A 380 -9.01 5.87 -42.09
N ASN A 381 -7.85 5.84 -41.42
CA ASN A 381 -6.86 4.80 -41.59
C ASN A 381 -6.90 3.80 -40.42
N LEU A 382 -6.93 2.52 -40.75
CA LEU A 382 -6.70 1.46 -39.77
C LEU A 382 -5.21 1.39 -39.42
N PRO A 383 -4.82 1.34 -38.14
CA PRO A 383 -3.45 1.06 -37.74
C PRO A 383 -3.05 -0.40 -38.03
N PRO A 384 -1.75 -0.71 -38.04
CA PRO A 384 -1.31 -2.09 -37.89
C PRO A 384 -1.73 -2.62 -36.51
N ILE A 385 -2.64 -3.59 -36.48
CA ILE A 385 -3.08 -4.25 -35.25
C ILE A 385 -2.44 -5.63 -35.18
N GLN A 386 -1.70 -5.91 -34.10
CA GLN A 386 -1.15 -7.23 -33.85
C GLN A 386 -2.27 -8.20 -33.46
N ALA A 387 -2.76 -8.98 -34.42
CA ALA A 387 -3.97 -9.80 -34.29
C ALA A 387 -3.95 -10.86 -33.17
N ASP A 388 -2.76 -11.40 -32.86
CA ASP A 388 -2.55 -12.37 -31.77
C ASP A 388 -1.94 -11.75 -30.51
N GLY A 389 -1.84 -10.41 -30.48
CA GLY A 389 -1.21 -9.66 -29.39
C GLY A 389 -1.91 -9.82 -28.05
N LEU A 390 -3.18 -10.22 -28.06
CA LEU A 390 -3.99 -10.46 -26.86
C LEU A 390 -4.41 -11.94 -26.73
N SER A 391 -3.68 -12.86 -27.38
CA SER A 391 -3.91 -14.32 -27.30
C SER A 391 -3.79 -14.89 -25.89
N PHE A 392 -3.12 -14.18 -24.98
CA PHE A 392 -3.10 -14.57 -23.57
C PHE A 392 -4.52 -14.52 -22.97
N LEU A 393 -5.37 -13.56 -23.33
CA LEU A 393 -6.69 -13.37 -22.73
C LEU A 393 -7.54 -14.65 -22.74
N HIS A 394 -8.21 -14.92 -21.63
CA HIS A 394 -9.05 -16.12 -21.49
C HIS A 394 -10.09 -16.26 -22.62
N SER A 395 -10.49 -17.49 -22.93
CA SER A 395 -11.41 -17.81 -24.03
C SER A 395 -12.79 -17.18 -23.87
N ASP A 396 -13.22 -16.90 -22.64
CA ASP A 396 -14.44 -16.15 -22.35
C ASP A 396 -14.40 -14.71 -22.91
N ILE A 397 -13.21 -14.10 -23.08
CA ILE A 397 -13.04 -12.84 -23.81
C ILE A 397 -13.00 -13.16 -25.30
N GLN A 398 -14.12 -12.97 -25.99
CA GLN A 398 -14.27 -13.32 -27.39
C GLN A 398 -13.50 -12.36 -28.31
N GLN A 399 -13.55 -11.06 -28.01
CA GLN A 399 -12.85 -10.04 -28.78
C GLN A 399 -12.26 -8.98 -27.86
N ALA A 400 -11.12 -8.43 -28.26
CA ALA A 400 -10.49 -7.34 -27.56
C ALA A 400 -9.62 -6.50 -28.50
N CYS A 401 -9.49 -5.21 -28.17
CA CYS A 401 -8.50 -4.32 -28.72
C CYS A 401 -7.85 -3.53 -27.59
N VAL A 402 -6.53 -3.42 -27.61
CA VAL A 402 -5.74 -2.63 -26.66
C VAL A 402 -4.82 -1.72 -27.45
N CYS A 403 -4.79 -0.44 -27.08
CA CYS A 403 -3.92 0.58 -27.64
C CYS A 403 -3.06 1.18 -26.53
N ILE A 404 -1.75 0.97 -26.60
CA ILE A 404 -0.79 1.58 -25.67
C ILE A 404 -0.25 2.84 -26.33
N GLY A 405 -0.17 3.93 -25.55
CA GLY A 405 0.33 5.21 -26.03
C GLY A 405 1.59 5.67 -25.31
N GLU A 406 2.49 6.28 -26.07
CA GLU A 406 3.67 6.96 -25.58
C GLU A 406 3.72 8.38 -26.14
N ILE A 407 3.85 9.39 -25.28
CA ILE A 407 4.03 10.78 -25.71
C ILE A 407 5.53 11.04 -25.86
N SER A 408 5.96 11.32 -27.09
CA SER A 408 7.34 11.65 -27.43
C SER A 408 7.34 12.95 -28.24
N ASN A 409 8.16 13.92 -27.83
CA ASN A 409 8.24 15.25 -28.48
C ASN A 409 6.88 15.96 -28.61
N GLY A 410 6.02 15.83 -27.59
CA GLY A 410 4.69 16.44 -27.56
C GLY A 410 3.65 15.80 -28.49
N GLN A 411 3.98 14.69 -29.16
CA GLN A 411 3.06 13.94 -30.00
C GLN A 411 2.86 12.53 -29.47
N ILE A 412 1.62 12.06 -29.55
CA ILE A 412 1.29 10.69 -29.19
C ILE A 412 1.70 9.71 -30.30
N LYS A 413 2.46 8.69 -29.91
CA LYS A 413 2.69 7.46 -30.66
C LYS A 413 1.90 6.33 -30.01
N SER A 414 1.59 5.29 -30.79
CA SER A 414 0.73 4.20 -30.33
C SER A 414 1.13 2.85 -30.89
N ARG A 415 0.79 1.81 -30.14
CA ARG A 415 0.88 0.41 -30.57
C ARG A 415 -0.44 -0.30 -30.29
N TRP A 416 -0.87 -1.14 -31.23
CA TRP A 416 -2.21 -1.73 -31.23
C TRP A 416 -2.15 -3.25 -31.20
N PHE A 417 -2.90 -3.84 -30.27
CA PHE A 417 -3.00 -5.28 -30.07
C PHE A 417 -4.46 -5.70 -30.19
N GLY A 418 -4.68 -6.87 -30.78
CA GLY A 418 -6.00 -7.41 -31.03
C GLY A 418 -6.16 -8.83 -30.54
N LYS A 419 -7.44 -9.19 -30.40
CA LYS A 419 -8.02 -10.53 -30.44
C LYS A 419 -9.34 -10.36 -31.18
N ASP A 420 -9.41 -10.76 -32.45
CA ASP A 420 -10.56 -10.48 -33.34
C ASP A 420 -11.02 -9.01 -33.34
N ALA A 421 -10.07 -8.08 -33.24
CA ALA A 421 -10.32 -6.66 -32.94
C ALA A 421 -11.16 -5.90 -33.98
N LEU A 422 -11.22 -6.39 -35.23
CA LEU A 422 -11.93 -5.76 -36.37
C LEU A 422 -13.23 -6.48 -36.73
N ALA A 423 -13.65 -7.48 -35.95
CA ALA A 423 -14.94 -8.14 -36.11
C ALA A 423 -16.04 -7.20 -35.63
N ASN A 424 -17.06 -6.97 -36.46
CA ASN A 424 -18.18 -6.11 -36.12
C ASN A 424 -19.26 -6.92 -35.39
N VAL A 425 -19.62 -6.46 -34.19
CA VAL A 425 -20.64 -7.06 -33.33
C VAL A 425 -21.44 -5.96 -32.62
N GLU A 426 -22.55 -6.34 -31.99
CA GLU A 426 -23.26 -5.41 -31.10
C GLU A 426 -22.49 -5.28 -29.78
N LEU A 427 -22.00 -4.07 -29.50
CA LEU A 427 -21.27 -3.76 -28.26
C LEU A 427 -22.15 -3.09 -27.19
N TRP A 428 -23.46 -3.35 -27.24
CA TRP A 428 -24.46 -2.85 -26.27
C TRP A 428 -24.33 -1.34 -25.98
N SER A 429 -24.56 -0.94 -24.73
CA SER A 429 -24.49 0.43 -24.24
C SER A 429 -23.09 1.05 -24.31
N ALA A 430 -22.02 0.26 -24.51
CA ALA A 430 -20.67 0.80 -24.65
C ALA A 430 -20.55 1.75 -25.85
N THR A 431 -21.39 1.55 -26.88
CA THR A 431 -21.43 2.39 -28.08
C THR A 431 -22.06 3.78 -27.88
N LYS A 432 -22.68 4.05 -26.72
CA LYS A 432 -23.41 5.31 -26.49
C LYS A 432 -22.50 6.53 -26.31
N MET A 433 -21.19 6.34 -26.15
CA MET A 433 -20.21 7.42 -26.27
C MET A 433 -20.19 8.04 -27.67
N ILE A 434 -20.53 7.29 -28.71
CA ILE A 434 -20.46 7.72 -30.11
C ILE A 434 -21.37 8.93 -30.36
N PRO A 435 -22.70 8.87 -30.05
CA PRO A 435 -23.55 10.04 -30.24
C PRO A 435 -23.17 11.23 -29.35
N LEU A 436 -22.57 11.04 -28.16
CA LEU A 436 -22.02 12.17 -27.37
C LEU A 436 -20.93 12.91 -28.14
N LEU A 437 -19.90 12.16 -28.56
CA LEU A 437 -18.75 12.72 -29.27
C LEU A 437 -19.16 13.35 -30.60
N HIS A 438 -20.12 12.73 -31.29
CA HIS A 438 -20.66 13.27 -32.53
C HIS A 438 -21.39 14.61 -32.30
N VAL A 439 -22.21 14.74 -31.26
CA VAL A 439 -22.89 16.02 -30.96
C VAL A 439 -21.86 17.11 -30.67
N VAL A 440 -20.85 16.84 -29.83
CA VAL A 440 -19.76 17.80 -29.57
C VAL A 440 -19.04 18.22 -30.86
N SER A 441 -18.72 17.25 -31.72
CA SER A 441 -18.12 17.50 -33.04
C SER A 441 -18.99 18.42 -33.90
N LYS A 442 -20.31 18.20 -33.95
CA LYS A 442 -21.25 19.02 -34.73
C LYS A 442 -21.39 20.44 -34.17
N VAL A 443 -21.46 20.56 -32.84
CA VAL A 443 -21.56 21.84 -32.13
C VAL A 443 -20.36 22.71 -32.44
N ASN A 444 -19.16 22.20 -32.15
CA ASN A 444 -17.94 22.96 -32.35
C ASN A 444 -17.62 23.21 -33.84
N SER A 445 -18.05 22.31 -34.74
CA SER A 445 -17.96 22.56 -36.19
C SER A 445 -18.88 23.69 -36.66
N SER A 446 -20.07 23.81 -36.06
CA SER A 446 -21.05 24.86 -36.40
C SER A 446 -20.65 26.20 -35.77
N PHE A 447 -20.07 26.16 -34.57
CA PHE A 447 -19.62 27.32 -33.83
C PHE A 447 -18.44 26.93 -32.93
N SER A 448 -17.22 27.29 -33.34
CA SER A 448 -15.99 26.87 -32.64
C SER A 448 -15.86 27.42 -31.22
N ALA A 449 -16.48 28.56 -30.91
CA ALA A 449 -16.50 29.11 -29.56
C ALA A 449 -17.66 28.58 -28.70
N ALA A 450 -18.49 27.66 -29.23
CA ALA A 450 -19.49 26.95 -28.44
C ALA A 450 -18.80 26.17 -27.33
N ASP A 451 -19.41 26.14 -26.16
CA ASP A 451 -18.89 25.43 -25.00
C ASP A 451 -20.01 24.55 -24.43
N ILE A 452 -19.82 23.23 -24.54
CA ILE A 452 -20.87 22.25 -24.26
C ILE A 452 -21.37 22.31 -22.81
N ASP A 453 -20.56 22.80 -21.87
CA ASP A 453 -20.98 22.98 -20.47
C ASP A 453 -22.06 24.06 -20.30
N HIS A 454 -22.22 24.94 -21.29
CA HIS A 454 -23.23 25.99 -21.34
C HIS A 454 -24.40 25.67 -22.28
N GLU A 455 -24.38 24.49 -22.88
CA GLU A 455 -25.42 24.03 -23.80
C GLU A 455 -26.50 23.25 -23.04
N MET A 456 -27.76 23.58 -23.32
CA MET A 456 -28.91 22.86 -22.81
C MET A 456 -29.61 22.10 -23.92
N ILE A 457 -30.04 20.86 -23.63
CA ILE A 457 -30.94 20.11 -24.50
C ILE A 457 -32.38 20.32 -24.02
N ARG A 458 -33.25 20.73 -24.93
CA ARG A 458 -34.65 21.06 -24.63
C ARG A 458 -35.60 20.66 -25.75
N SER A 459 -36.89 20.58 -25.43
CA SER A 459 -37.96 20.49 -26.43
C SER A 459 -38.05 21.79 -27.24
N HIS A 460 -38.53 21.71 -28.48
CA HIS A 460 -38.67 22.87 -29.38
C HIS A 460 -39.32 24.07 -28.69
N ARG A 461 -38.61 25.22 -28.67
CA ARG A 461 -39.04 26.48 -28.05
C ARG A 461 -39.35 26.43 -26.55
N SER A 462 -38.99 25.35 -25.85
CA SER A 462 -39.10 25.31 -24.40
C SER A 462 -38.14 26.30 -23.75
N ARG A 463 -38.54 26.88 -22.61
CA ARG A 463 -37.64 27.69 -21.76
C ARG A 463 -36.88 26.86 -20.72
N SER A 464 -37.28 25.60 -20.53
CA SER A 464 -36.62 24.63 -19.66
C SER A 464 -35.97 23.52 -20.49
N GLY A 465 -34.88 22.96 -19.95
CA GLY A 465 -34.13 21.86 -20.53
C GLY A 465 -33.18 21.28 -19.51
N PHE A 466 -32.28 20.41 -19.97
CA PHE A 466 -31.26 19.78 -19.14
C PHE A 466 -29.88 20.16 -19.68
N SER A 467 -28.90 20.33 -18.77
CA SER A 467 -27.51 20.51 -19.17
C SER A 467 -27.04 19.32 -20.00
N PHE A 468 -26.25 19.57 -21.05
CA PHE A 468 -25.61 18.48 -21.80
C PHE A 468 -24.75 17.61 -20.87
N HIS A 469 -24.02 18.22 -19.94
CA HIS A 469 -23.16 17.50 -19.00
C HIS A 469 -23.94 16.54 -18.11
N ASP A 470 -25.06 17.00 -17.52
CA ASP A 470 -25.87 16.16 -16.63
C ASP A 470 -26.50 14.98 -17.37
N LEU A 471 -26.93 15.19 -18.63
CA LEU A 471 -27.42 14.12 -19.49
C LEU A 471 -26.31 13.11 -19.85
N ALA A 472 -25.09 13.59 -20.09
CA ALA A 472 -23.94 12.72 -20.34
C ALA A 472 -23.60 11.89 -19.10
N VAL A 473 -23.59 12.51 -17.92
CA VAL A 473 -23.39 11.85 -16.62
C VAL A 473 -24.45 10.76 -16.40
N ASP A 474 -25.73 11.07 -16.54
CA ASP A 474 -26.83 10.13 -16.29
C ASP A 474 -26.84 8.96 -17.29
N MET A 475 -26.45 9.23 -18.55
CA MET A 475 -26.31 8.19 -19.56
C MET A 475 -25.15 7.21 -19.29
N VAL A 476 -24.11 7.68 -18.62
CA VAL A 476 -22.89 6.90 -18.34
C VAL A 476 -22.96 6.18 -17.00
N ASN A 477 -23.52 6.80 -15.95
CA ASN A 477 -23.57 6.23 -14.60
C ASN A 477 -24.78 5.30 -14.35
N TYR A 478 -25.74 5.24 -15.29
CA TYR A 478 -26.96 4.41 -15.23
C TYR A 478 -27.93 4.70 -14.07
N LYS A 479 -27.76 5.79 -13.33
CA LYS A 479 -28.67 6.17 -12.24
C LYS A 479 -30.07 6.51 -12.73
N SER A 480 -30.23 6.85 -14.00
CA SER A 480 -31.52 7.17 -14.64
C SER A 480 -32.29 8.27 -13.88
N SER A 481 -31.56 9.27 -13.38
CA SER A 481 -32.10 10.42 -12.65
C SER A 481 -32.84 11.41 -13.56
N ILE A 482 -32.49 11.43 -14.85
CA ILE A 482 -33.14 12.21 -15.90
C ILE A 482 -33.85 11.29 -16.88
N GLY A 483 -33.13 10.31 -17.43
CA GLY A 483 -33.69 9.36 -18.40
C GLY A 483 -32.85 8.09 -18.51
N SER A 484 -33.42 7.04 -19.08
CA SER A 484 -32.66 5.80 -19.31
C SER A 484 -31.47 6.07 -20.24
N SER A 485 -30.35 5.39 -20.03
CA SER A 485 -29.19 5.48 -20.91
C SER A 485 -29.54 5.21 -22.39
N ASN A 486 -30.53 4.35 -22.68
CA ASN A 486 -31.02 4.10 -24.04
C ASN A 486 -31.77 5.31 -24.62
N SER A 487 -32.74 5.86 -23.89
CA SER A 487 -33.56 6.99 -24.35
C SER A 487 -32.75 8.27 -24.53
N LEU A 488 -31.74 8.49 -23.69
CA LEU A 488 -30.79 9.61 -23.81
C LEU A 488 -29.90 9.46 -25.04
N ALA A 489 -29.34 8.27 -25.29
CA ALA A 489 -28.54 8.02 -26.50
C ALA A 489 -29.39 8.13 -27.78
N ALA A 490 -30.62 7.63 -27.75
CA ALA A 490 -31.58 7.75 -28.85
C ALA A 490 -31.96 9.21 -29.14
N MET A 491 -32.02 10.05 -28.10
CA MET A 491 -32.22 11.51 -28.23
C MET A 491 -31.02 12.17 -28.90
N LEU A 492 -29.79 11.91 -28.44
CA LEU A 492 -28.57 12.50 -29.03
C LEU A 492 -28.39 12.10 -30.50
N LYS A 493 -28.80 10.88 -30.87
CA LYS A 493 -28.80 10.42 -32.26
C LYS A 493 -29.71 11.23 -33.19
N GLN A 494 -30.67 12.01 -32.68
CA GLN A 494 -31.53 12.87 -33.52
C GLN A 494 -30.83 14.12 -34.04
N PHE A 495 -29.67 14.52 -33.52
CA PHE A 495 -28.95 15.71 -34.01
C PHE A 495 -28.26 15.51 -35.37
N ASP A 496 -28.36 14.31 -35.95
CA ASP A 496 -28.00 14.07 -37.34
C ASP A 496 -28.81 12.90 -37.92
N THR A 497 -28.70 12.69 -39.23
CA THR A 497 -29.29 11.51 -39.85
C THR A 497 -28.46 10.25 -39.51
N PRO A 498 -29.08 9.06 -39.47
CA PRO A 498 -28.35 7.82 -39.20
C PRO A 498 -27.21 7.57 -40.20
N HIS A 499 -27.40 7.97 -41.46
CA HIS A 499 -26.39 7.84 -42.51
C HIS A 499 -25.19 8.76 -42.28
N ASN A 500 -25.42 10.01 -41.89
CA ASN A 500 -24.35 10.95 -41.60
C ASN A 500 -23.55 10.53 -40.37
N LEU A 501 -24.24 10.11 -39.30
CA LEU A 501 -23.60 9.62 -38.09
C LEU A 501 -22.71 8.38 -38.36
N GLU A 502 -23.20 7.42 -39.14
CA GLU A 502 -22.39 6.27 -39.56
C GLU A 502 -21.22 6.68 -40.45
N SER A 503 -21.44 7.60 -41.40
CA SER A 503 -20.39 8.09 -42.30
C SER A 503 -19.29 8.82 -41.54
N TRP A 504 -19.66 9.63 -40.54
CA TRP A 504 -18.73 10.29 -39.61
C TRP A 504 -17.90 9.27 -38.85
N LEU A 505 -18.53 8.20 -38.34
CA LEU A 505 -17.82 7.15 -37.62
C LEU A 505 -16.84 6.39 -38.52
N LYS A 506 -17.28 6.00 -39.73
CA LYS A 506 -16.41 5.38 -40.76
C LYS A 506 -15.22 6.26 -41.12
N ALA A 507 -15.45 7.56 -41.30
CA ALA A 507 -14.42 8.52 -41.64
C ALA A 507 -13.38 8.73 -40.52
N ILE A 508 -13.76 8.48 -39.26
CA ILE A 508 -12.85 8.60 -38.12
C ILE A 508 -12.05 7.32 -37.90
N THR A 509 -12.71 6.16 -37.91
CA THR A 509 -12.06 4.89 -37.54
C THR A 509 -11.39 4.20 -38.71
N GLY A 510 -11.87 4.42 -39.94
CA GLY A 510 -11.43 3.70 -41.14
C GLY A 510 -12.10 2.33 -41.34
N ASN A 511 -12.94 1.88 -40.41
CA ASN A 511 -13.68 0.63 -40.56
C ASN A 511 -14.90 0.85 -41.46
N THR A 512 -14.73 0.68 -42.76
CA THR A 512 -15.79 0.88 -43.76
C THR A 512 -16.94 -0.13 -43.67
N ARG A 513 -16.75 -1.24 -42.95
CA ARG A 513 -17.71 -2.34 -42.81
C ARG A 513 -18.68 -2.18 -41.63
N LEU A 514 -18.47 -1.19 -40.75
CA LEU A 514 -19.35 -1.00 -39.60
C LEU A 514 -20.77 -0.56 -40.02
N GLU A 515 -21.75 -0.84 -39.17
CA GLU A 515 -23.13 -0.37 -39.29
C GLU A 515 -23.55 0.32 -37.99
N PHE A 516 -24.01 1.57 -38.06
CA PHE A 516 -24.35 2.32 -36.85
C PHE A 516 -25.59 3.20 -37.01
N ARG A 517 -26.75 2.54 -37.21
CA ARG A 517 -28.02 3.18 -37.56
C ARG A 517 -29.17 2.90 -36.58
N GLY A 518 -28.99 1.97 -35.64
CA GLY A 518 -30.02 1.52 -34.69
C GLY A 518 -30.36 2.51 -33.56
N ARG A 519 -31.57 2.37 -32.96
CA ARG A 519 -32.15 3.27 -31.92
C ARG A 519 -31.95 2.86 -30.46
N TYR A 520 -31.11 1.88 -30.15
CA TYR A 520 -30.92 1.38 -28.78
C TYR A 520 -32.17 0.81 -28.10
N GLY A 521 -33.20 0.44 -28.87
CA GLY A 521 -34.38 -0.27 -28.37
C GLY A 521 -35.42 0.60 -27.65
N GLU A 522 -35.17 1.89 -27.42
CA GLU A 522 -36.11 2.80 -26.75
C GLU A 522 -36.39 4.06 -27.57
N GLY A 523 -37.53 4.69 -27.29
CA GLY A 523 -37.84 6.03 -27.80
C GLY A 523 -36.91 7.07 -27.18
N ALA A 524 -36.64 8.15 -27.91
CA ALA A 524 -35.84 9.24 -27.39
C ALA A 524 -36.53 9.96 -26.22
N PHE A 525 -35.74 10.33 -25.21
CA PHE A 525 -36.18 11.05 -24.02
C PHE A 525 -36.89 12.37 -24.35
N ILE A 526 -36.28 13.18 -25.22
CA ILE A 526 -36.92 14.34 -25.86
C ILE A 526 -37.07 14.05 -27.35
N GLN A 527 -38.29 14.23 -27.87
CA GLN A 527 -38.57 14.12 -29.30
C GLN A 527 -38.28 15.46 -29.97
N SER A 528 -37.59 15.44 -31.11
CA SER A 528 -37.15 16.64 -31.83
C SER A 528 -36.41 17.67 -30.95
N PRO A 529 -35.31 17.27 -30.26
CA PRO A 529 -34.59 18.15 -29.36
C PRO A 529 -33.93 19.33 -30.08
N GLU A 530 -33.78 20.43 -29.35
CA GLU A 530 -32.90 21.55 -29.66
C GLU A 530 -31.72 21.54 -28.70
N LEU A 531 -30.52 21.78 -29.21
CA LEU A 531 -29.37 22.18 -28.41
C LEU A 531 -29.30 23.70 -28.42
N TRP A 532 -29.27 24.31 -27.25
CA TRP A 532 -29.40 25.75 -27.08
C TRP A 532 -28.31 26.30 -26.15
N ASP A 533 -27.56 27.29 -26.65
CA ASP A 533 -26.53 27.98 -25.88
C ASP A 533 -27.22 29.00 -24.97
N GLN A 534 -27.09 28.81 -23.66
CA GLN A 534 -27.73 29.66 -22.67
C GLN A 534 -27.16 31.09 -22.64
N ARG A 535 -25.88 31.27 -22.96
CA ARG A 535 -25.20 32.57 -22.93
C ARG A 535 -25.61 33.39 -24.16
N LEU A 536 -25.65 32.74 -25.32
CA LEU A 536 -25.99 33.38 -26.60
C LEU A 536 -27.50 33.43 -26.87
N GLN A 537 -28.30 32.74 -26.04
CA GLN A 537 -29.75 32.60 -26.20
C GLN A 537 -30.14 32.06 -27.59
N LYS A 538 -29.30 31.22 -28.20
CA LYS A 538 -29.44 30.77 -29.60
C LYS A 538 -29.47 29.25 -29.69
N VAL A 539 -30.31 28.73 -30.58
CA VAL A 539 -30.28 27.30 -30.94
C VAL A 539 -29.05 27.03 -31.79
N VAL A 540 -28.19 26.11 -31.33
CA VAL A 540 -26.93 25.73 -31.98
C VAL A 540 -27.15 24.54 -32.91
N LEU A 541 -27.92 23.54 -32.47
CA LEU A 541 -28.31 22.39 -33.27
C LEU A 541 -29.81 22.10 -33.13
N THR A 542 -30.41 21.64 -34.21
CA THR A 542 -31.79 21.14 -34.23
C THR A 542 -31.81 19.68 -34.64
N ALA A 543 -32.75 18.93 -34.10
CA ALA A 543 -33.03 17.58 -34.54
C ALA A 543 -33.26 17.50 -36.07
N GLN A 544 -32.78 16.42 -36.66
CA GLN A 544 -32.97 16.05 -38.05
C GLN A 544 -34.05 14.99 -38.16
N GLN A 545 -34.76 14.96 -39.30
CA GLN A 545 -35.69 13.85 -39.58
C GLN A 545 -34.91 12.55 -39.75
N SER A 546 -35.16 11.59 -38.87
CA SER A 546 -34.39 10.34 -38.82
C SER A 546 -35.32 9.12 -38.80
N ASN A 547 -35.24 8.29 -39.84
CA ASN A 547 -35.81 6.94 -39.85
C ASN A 547 -34.69 5.94 -39.49
N HIS A 548 -34.31 5.91 -38.21
CA HIS A 548 -33.32 4.98 -37.71
C HIS A 548 -33.81 3.53 -37.92
N ARG A 549 -33.21 2.85 -38.89
CA ARG A 549 -33.37 1.43 -39.19
C ARG A 549 -32.00 0.84 -39.41
N GLY A 550 -31.74 -0.33 -38.82
CA GLY A 550 -30.45 -1.00 -38.88
C GLY A 550 -29.90 -1.34 -37.50
N GLN A 551 -28.67 -1.82 -37.48
CA GLN A 551 -27.96 -2.30 -36.30
C GLN A 551 -26.99 -1.25 -35.75
N ASN A 552 -26.36 -1.56 -34.61
CA ASN A 552 -25.20 -0.85 -34.09
C ASN A 552 -24.03 -1.85 -33.98
N SER A 553 -23.63 -2.39 -35.13
CA SER A 553 -22.59 -3.41 -35.27
C SER A 553 -21.25 -2.74 -35.60
N ILE A 554 -20.36 -2.69 -34.60
CA ILE A 554 -19.03 -2.06 -34.69
C ILE A 554 -17.99 -2.99 -34.04
N SER A 555 -16.71 -2.67 -34.19
CA SER A 555 -15.62 -3.49 -33.64
C SER A 555 -15.07 -2.97 -32.31
N THR A 556 -14.38 -3.83 -31.55
CA THR A 556 -13.67 -3.40 -30.34
C THR A 556 -12.56 -2.39 -30.65
N TYR A 557 -11.98 -2.46 -31.85
CA TYR A 557 -11.10 -1.42 -32.37
C TYR A 557 -11.81 -0.06 -32.47
N ASP A 558 -13.03 0.01 -32.99
CA ASP A 558 -13.74 1.29 -33.18
C ASP A 558 -13.96 2.04 -31.86
N LEU A 559 -14.32 1.33 -30.78
CA LEU A 559 -14.47 1.95 -29.45
C LEU A 559 -13.12 2.31 -28.83
N THR A 560 -12.13 1.42 -28.93
CA THR A 560 -10.76 1.70 -28.45
C THR A 560 -10.17 2.92 -29.15
N ARG A 561 -10.45 3.06 -30.45
CA ARG A 561 -10.08 4.20 -31.28
C ARG A 561 -10.71 5.49 -30.80
N LEU A 562 -12.02 5.49 -30.52
CA LEU A 562 -12.72 6.68 -30.07
C LEU A 562 -12.32 7.12 -28.66
N ILE A 563 -12.20 6.19 -27.72
CA ILE A 563 -11.87 6.53 -26.33
C ILE A 563 -10.43 7.04 -26.22
N THR A 564 -9.49 6.49 -27.00
CA THR A 564 -8.12 7.04 -27.09
C THR A 564 -8.08 8.37 -27.82
N MET A 565 -8.89 8.58 -28.85
CA MET A 565 -9.02 9.88 -29.52
C MET A 565 -9.58 10.97 -28.60
N LEU A 566 -10.52 10.62 -27.71
CA LEU A 566 -11.03 11.53 -26.68
C LEU A 566 -9.93 11.88 -25.68
N ALA A 567 -9.28 10.86 -25.10
CA ALA A 567 -8.32 11.07 -24.02
C ALA A 567 -7.03 11.77 -24.49
N TRP A 568 -6.46 11.35 -25.62
CA TRP A 568 -5.23 11.93 -26.16
C TRP A 568 -5.47 13.15 -27.06
N HIS A 569 -6.69 13.68 -27.14
CA HIS A 569 -7.04 14.81 -28.00
C HIS A 569 -6.03 15.98 -27.94
N PRO A 570 -5.52 16.40 -26.77
CA PRO A 570 -4.53 17.49 -26.67
C PRO A 570 -3.20 17.19 -27.37
N HIS A 571 -2.82 15.92 -27.46
CA HIS A 571 -1.51 15.45 -27.97
C HIS A 571 -1.60 14.87 -29.39
N LEU A 572 -2.80 14.86 -29.96
CA LEU A 572 -3.05 14.32 -31.30
C LEU A 572 -2.75 15.37 -32.38
N PRO A 573 -2.13 14.97 -33.51
CA PRO A 573 -2.04 15.85 -34.66
C PRO A 573 -3.45 16.12 -35.23
N SER A 574 -3.63 17.27 -35.88
CA SER A 574 -4.92 17.73 -36.38
C SER A 574 -5.58 16.79 -37.40
N ASP A 575 -4.82 15.92 -38.07
CA ASP A 575 -5.32 14.88 -38.98
C ASP A 575 -5.77 13.58 -38.27
N ALA A 576 -5.52 13.47 -36.97
CA ALA A 576 -5.91 12.34 -36.13
C ALA A 576 -6.84 12.70 -34.95
N GLN A 577 -7.07 13.99 -34.71
CA GLN A 577 -8.07 14.49 -33.74
C GLN A 577 -9.51 14.15 -34.16
N LEU A 578 -10.44 14.17 -33.19
CA LEU A 578 -11.88 14.19 -33.49
C LEU A 578 -12.18 15.43 -34.35
N PRO A 579 -12.92 15.30 -35.47
CA PRO A 579 -13.08 16.40 -36.41
C PRO A 579 -13.92 17.53 -35.81
N GLY A 580 -13.42 18.76 -35.92
CA GLY A 580 -14.15 19.98 -35.55
C GLY A 580 -14.37 20.20 -34.05
N THR A 581 -13.92 19.29 -33.18
CA THR A 581 -14.06 19.42 -31.73
C THR A 581 -13.04 20.39 -31.13
N GLN A 582 -13.40 21.02 -30.02
CA GLN A 582 -12.48 21.82 -29.20
C GLN A 582 -12.29 21.17 -27.83
N TRP A 583 -11.09 21.31 -27.25
CA TRP A 583 -10.75 20.65 -25.98
C TRP A 583 -11.67 21.05 -24.83
N HIS A 584 -12.02 22.34 -24.71
CA HIS A 584 -12.93 22.84 -23.66
C HIS A 584 -14.32 22.20 -23.69
N SER A 585 -14.78 21.68 -24.84
CA SER A 585 -16.02 20.91 -24.90
C SER A 585 -15.80 19.41 -24.62
N LEU A 586 -14.64 18.87 -25.00
CA LEU A 586 -14.31 17.46 -24.76
C LEU A 586 -14.03 17.17 -23.29
N GLU A 587 -13.49 18.12 -22.52
CA GLU A 587 -13.26 17.96 -21.08
C GLU A 587 -14.55 17.67 -20.31
N SER A 588 -15.69 18.23 -20.74
CA SER A 588 -17.00 17.93 -20.16
C SER A 588 -17.37 16.46 -20.33
N VAL A 589 -17.09 15.89 -21.51
CA VAL A 589 -17.30 14.46 -21.79
C VAL A 589 -16.32 13.60 -20.99
N VAL A 590 -15.06 14.02 -20.85
CA VAL A 590 -14.07 13.32 -20.00
C VAL A 590 -14.55 13.24 -18.56
N ARG A 591 -15.00 14.35 -17.97
CA ARG A 591 -15.55 14.37 -16.60
C ARG A 591 -16.78 13.47 -16.47
N ALA A 592 -17.72 13.53 -17.42
CA ALA A 592 -18.91 12.68 -17.43
C ALA A 592 -18.57 11.19 -17.59
N MET A 593 -17.52 10.85 -18.34
CA MET A 593 -17.08 9.47 -18.49
C MET A 593 -16.30 8.93 -17.28
N GLY A 594 -15.76 9.82 -16.42
CA GLY A 594 -15.08 9.44 -15.19
C GLY A 594 -15.99 8.84 -14.13
N VAL A 595 -17.31 9.10 -14.21
CA VAL A 595 -18.32 8.64 -13.24
C VAL A 595 -19.05 7.35 -13.67
N ASP A 596 -18.61 6.66 -14.72
CA ASP A 596 -19.17 5.36 -15.16
C ASP A 596 -19.10 4.34 -14.01
N SER A 597 -20.09 3.43 -13.97
CA SER A 597 -20.27 2.53 -12.84
C SER A 597 -19.27 1.38 -12.79
N ALA A 598 -18.73 0.96 -13.93
CA ALA A 598 -17.78 -0.15 -14.00
C ALA A 598 -16.38 0.29 -13.54
N ARG A 599 -15.95 -0.24 -12.39
CA ARG A 599 -14.67 0.14 -11.75
C ARG A 599 -13.59 -0.94 -11.84
N TYR A 600 -13.51 -1.68 -12.95
CA TYR A 600 -12.49 -2.72 -13.12
C TYR A 600 -11.06 -2.21 -12.99
N VAL A 601 -10.78 -0.98 -13.44
CA VAL A 601 -9.45 -0.38 -13.33
C VAL A 601 -9.10 -0.07 -11.88
N ASP A 602 -10.04 0.41 -11.06
CA ASP A 602 -9.80 0.59 -9.62
C ASP A 602 -9.47 -0.74 -8.95
N VAL A 603 -10.24 -1.78 -9.31
CA VAL A 603 -10.06 -3.14 -8.80
C VAL A 603 -8.70 -3.70 -9.22
N ALA A 604 -8.26 -3.43 -10.45
CA ALA A 604 -6.93 -3.80 -10.95
C ALA A 604 -5.82 -3.05 -10.21
N ILE A 605 -5.89 -1.72 -10.12
CA ILE A 605 -4.91 -0.89 -9.40
C ILE A 605 -4.79 -1.36 -7.95
N ALA A 606 -5.93 -1.58 -7.29
CA ALA A 606 -5.96 -2.08 -5.93
C ALA A 606 -5.33 -3.47 -5.84
N ARG A 607 -5.65 -4.41 -6.72
CA ARG A 607 -5.11 -5.77 -6.68
C ARG A 607 -3.61 -5.85 -6.97
N LEU A 608 -3.10 -4.96 -7.82
CA LEU A 608 -1.69 -4.87 -8.21
C LEU A 608 -0.84 -4.09 -7.19
N GLY A 609 -1.44 -3.54 -6.13
CA GLY A 609 -0.72 -2.78 -5.11
C GLY A 609 -0.19 -1.43 -5.61
N LEU A 610 -0.82 -0.87 -6.64
CA LEU A 610 -0.33 0.32 -7.34
C LEU A 610 -0.77 1.63 -6.68
N GLN A 611 -1.67 1.60 -5.68
CA GLN A 611 -2.32 2.81 -5.16
C GLN A 611 -1.32 3.88 -4.69
N ASP A 612 -0.26 3.47 -4.00
CA ASP A 612 0.77 4.37 -3.47
C ASP A 612 1.96 4.56 -4.43
N ALA A 613 1.93 3.88 -5.58
CA ALA A 613 3.00 3.88 -6.57
C ALA A 613 2.66 4.72 -7.81
N ILE A 614 1.41 5.19 -7.94
CA ILE A 614 0.95 5.98 -9.08
C ILE A 614 0.56 7.41 -8.66
N ALA A 615 0.60 8.34 -9.61
CA ALA A 615 0.11 9.70 -9.44
C ALA A 615 -0.69 10.17 -10.66
N ALA A 616 -1.54 11.19 -10.46
CA ALA A 616 -2.37 11.80 -11.50
C ALA A 616 -3.18 10.77 -12.34
N PRO A 617 -3.93 9.85 -11.70
CA PRO A 617 -4.69 8.85 -12.43
C PRO A 617 -5.83 9.48 -13.22
N VAL A 618 -6.06 8.98 -14.42
CA VAL A 618 -7.21 9.27 -15.28
C VAL A 618 -7.85 7.94 -15.65
N ILE A 619 -9.11 7.76 -15.29
CA ILE A 619 -9.88 6.56 -15.57
C ILE A 619 -11.23 6.99 -16.14
N ILE A 620 -11.41 6.81 -17.44
CA ILE A 620 -12.70 7.04 -18.11
C ILE A 620 -13.17 5.74 -18.74
N SER A 621 -14.47 5.45 -18.67
CA SER A 621 -15.00 4.20 -19.23
C SER A 621 -16.43 4.32 -19.73
N LYS A 622 -16.83 3.28 -20.46
CA LYS A 622 -18.21 2.99 -20.80
C LYS A 622 -18.41 1.48 -20.85
N LEU A 623 -19.34 0.98 -20.05
CA LEU A 623 -19.74 -0.43 -20.09
C LEU A 623 -20.95 -0.70 -21.01
N GLY A 624 -21.13 -1.96 -21.39
CA GLY A 624 -22.37 -2.51 -21.91
C GLY A 624 -22.59 -3.94 -21.37
N PHE A 625 -23.81 -4.27 -20.97
CA PHE A 625 -24.15 -5.59 -20.44
C PHE A 625 -25.52 -6.00 -20.95
N GLY A 626 -25.69 -7.27 -21.33
CA GLY A 626 -26.98 -7.76 -21.77
C GLY A 626 -26.99 -9.22 -22.20
N ARG A 627 -28.20 -9.78 -22.26
CA ARG A 627 -28.46 -11.15 -22.72
C ARG A 627 -29.07 -11.11 -24.13
N SER A 628 -28.40 -11.74 -25.09
CA SER A 628 -28.90 -11.83 -26.46
C SER A 628 -29.53 -13.20 -26.72
N ARG A 629 -30.84 -13.22 -26.96
CA ARG A 629 -31.55 -14.44 -27.42
C ARG A 629 -31.16 -14.83 -28.84
N ILE A 630 -30.76 -13.88 -29.67
CA ILE A 630 -30.35 -14.12 -31.06
C ILE A 630 -28.97 -14.77 -31.11
N ARG A 631 -28.02 -14.27 -30.31
CA ARG A 631 -26.66 -14.82 -30.23
C ARG A 631 -26.53 -15.99 -29.24
N HIS A 632 -27.60 -16.31 -28.51
CA HIS A 632 -27.63 -17.33 -27.47
C HIS A 632 -26.51 -17.19 -26.42
N GLN A 633 -26.22 -15.95 -26.01
CA GLN A 633 -25.22 -15.66 -24.98
C GLN A 633 -25.53 -14.43 -24.12
N THR A 634 -25.01 -14.40 -22.90
CA THR A 634 -24.84 -13.19 -22.08
C THR A 634 -23.49 -12.56 -22.40
N GLU A 635 -23.47 -11.24 -22.53
CA GLU A 635 -22.32 -10.47 -22.99
C GLU A 635 -22.05 -9.30 -22.04
N LEU A 636 -20.76 -9.04 -21.81
CA LEU A 636 -20.26 -7.93 -21.02
C LEU A 636 -19.17 -7.23 -21.82
N VAL A 637 -19.33 -5.94 -22.06
CA VAL A 637 -18.44 -5.08 -22.81
C VAL A 637 -17.87 -4.03 -21.87
N TYR A 638 -16.55 -3.88 -21.87
CA TYR A 638 -15.87 -2.82 -21.13
C TYR A 638 -14.96 -2.06 -22.07
N SER A 639 -15.24 -0.76 -22.27
CA SER A 639 -14.37 0.17 -22.99
C SER A 639 -13.81 1.19 -22.00
N ALA A 640 -12.50 1.30 -21.89
CA ALA A 640 -11.85 2.15 -20.91
C ALA A 640 -10.55 2.76 -21.43
N PHE A 641 -10.23 3.94 -20.90
CA PHE A 641 -8.93 4.56 -21.03
C PHE A 641 -8.38 4.82 -19.64
N VAL A 642 -7.10 4.49 -19.48
CA VAL A 642 -6.36 4.61 -18.23
C VAL A 642 -5.05 5.34 -18.51
N GLN A 643 -4.76 6.36 -17.72
CA GLN A 643 -3.44 7.01 -17.70
C GLN A 643 -3.03 7.30 -16.26
N PHE A 644 -1.74 7.15 -15.96
CA PHE A 644 -1.15 7.61 -14.69
C PHE A 644 0.35 7.79 -14.85
N LEU A 645 0.94 8.54 -13.93
CA LEU A 645 2.38 8.51 -13.69
C LEU A 645 2.71 7.32 -12.80
N ASP A 646 3.69 6.55 -13.23
CA ASP A 646 4.13 5.33 -12.58
C ASP A 646 5.51 5.53 -11.96
N ASN A 647 5.57 5.45 -10.63
CA ASN A 647 6.76 5.71 -9.83
C ASN A 647 7.39 4.43 -9.27
N HIS A 648 6.84 3.25 -9.58
CA HIS A 648 7.39 2.00 -9.05
C HIS A 648 8.79 1.73 -9.61
N GLN A 649 9.64 1.06 -8.82
CA GLN A 649 11.02 0.74 -9.22
C GLN A 649 11.30 -0.76 -9.01
N CYS A 650 10.99 -1.59 -10.01
CA CYS A 650 11.28 -3.03 -9.92
C CYS A 650 12.70 -3.43 -10.32
N SER A 651 13.44 -2.54 -10.99
CA SER A 651 14.80 -2.85 -11.43
C SER A 651 15.86 -2.32 -10.45
N ARG A 652 16.63 -3.23 -9.85
CA ARG A 652 17.82 -2.93 -9.03
C ARG A 652 19.02 -2.41 -9.85
N SER A 653 18.96 -2.45 -11.19
CA SER A 653 20.13 -2.20 -12.06
C SER A 653 20.16 -0.81 -12.72
N VAL A 654 19.15 0.05 -12.50
CA VAL A 654 19.13 1.40 -13.07
C VAL A 654 18.85 2.43 -11.96
N PRO A 655 19.80 3.34 -11.66
CA PRO A 655 19.55 4.38 -10.67
C PRO A 655 18.43 5.31 -11.15
N SER A 656 17.47 5.57 -10.25
CA SER A 656 16.39 6.56 -10.39
C SER A 656 15.82 6.70 -11.81
N GLN A 657 15.00 5.73 -12.24
CA GLN A 657 14.16 6.00 -13.40
C GLN A 657 13.13 7.06 -13.02
N ALA A 658 13.07 8.14 -13.81
CA ALA A 658 12.02 9.14 -13.71
C ALA A 658 10.65 8.48 -13.86
N ALA A 659 9.64 9.05 -13.21
CA ALA A 659 8.24 8.64 -13.31
C ALA A 659 7.87 8.38 -14.78
N ARG A 660 7.29 7.22 -15.08
CA ARG A 660 6.88 6.87 -16.44
C ARG A 660 5.40 7.12 -16.60
N ARG A 661 5.01 7.89 -17.62
CA ARG A 661 3.59 7.98 -18.00
C ARG A 661 3.17 6.65 -18.63
N ARG A 662 2.25 5.94 -17.98
CA ARG A 662 1.57 4.77 -18.52
C ARG A 662 0.24 5.24 -19.10
N SER A 663 -0.06 4.92 -20.35
CA SER A 663 -1.35 5.25 -20.96
C SER A 663 -1.84 4.14 -21.87
N VAL A 664 -3.07 3.70 -21.66
CA VAL A 664 -3.68 2.56 -22.37
C VAL A 664 -5.17 2.79 -22.59
N GLY A 665 -5.62 2.61 -23.83
CA GLY A 665 -7.02 2.42 -24.16
C GLY A 665 -7.32 0.96 -24.42
N MET A 666 -8.48 0.47 -24.02
CA MET A 666 -8.90 -0.91 -24.24
C MET A 666 -10.39 -1.02 -24.46
N THR A 667 -10.81 -2.01 -25.25
CA THR A 667 -12.18 -2.48 -25.31
C THR A 667 -12.18 -4.00 -25.34
N LEU A 668 -12.93 -4.62 -24.43
CA LEU A 668 -13.07 -6.07 -24.30
C LEU A 668 -14.55 -6.43 -24.38
N ILE A 669 -14.85 -7.59 -24.98
CA ILE A 669 -16.16 -8.24 -24.88
C ILE A 669 -15.98 -9.67 -24.38
N GLY A 670 -16.54 -9.93 -23.20
CA GLY A 670 -16.69 -11.26 -22.63
C GLY A 670 -18.07 -11.82 -22.95
N ALA A 671 -18.18 -13.13 -23.16
CA ALA A 671 -19.47 -13.77 -23.33
C ALA A 671 -19.53 -15.20 -22.78
N LYS A 672 -20.72 -15.59 -22.31
CA LYS A 672 -21.06 -16.93 -21.82
C LYS A 672 -22.34 -17.41 -22.51
N ARG A 673 -22.38 -18.69 -22.87
CA ARG A 673 -23.60 -19.31 -23.45
C ARG A 673 -24.76 -19.22 -22.47
N LEU A 674 -25.97 -19.05 -22.99
CA LEU A 674 -27.18 -19.01 -22.16
C LEU A 674 -27.42 -20.33 -21.41
N GLY A 675 -27.80 -20.18 -20.16
CA GLY A 675 -28.09 -21.13 -19.11
C GLY A 675 -28.64 -20.34 -17.91
N ASP A 676 -27.97 -20.42 -16.77
CA ASP A 676 -28.29 -19.63 -15.56
C ASP A 676 -27.77 -18.20 -15.68
N GLY A 677 -28.68 -17.23 -15.74
CA GLY A 677 -28.34 -15.82 -15.95
C GLY A 677 -27.52 -15.20 -14.83
N ASP A 678 -27.75 -15.58 -13.58
CA ASP A 678 -27.00 -15.04 -12.44
C ASP A 678 -25.58 -15.58 -12.47
N ARG A 679 -25.43 -16.88 -12.69
CA ARG A 679 -24.13 -17.51 -12.81
C ARG A 679 -23.31 -16.97 -13.98
N GLU A 680 -23.93 -16.82 -15.15
CA GLU A 680 -23.28 -16.25 -16.33
C GLU A 680 -22.75 -14.83 -16.06
N ALA A 681 -23.57 -13.99 -15.43
CA ALA A 681 -23.23 -12.60 -15.14
C ALA A 681 -22.08 -12.49 -14.13
N ILE A 682 -22.17 -13.24 -13.03
CA ILE A 682 -21.13 -13.32 -11.98
C ILE A 682 -19.80 -13.82 -12.55
N GLU A 683 -19.82 -14.91 -13.33
CA GLU A 683 -18.61 -15.45 -13.93
C GLU A 683 -17.98 -14.45 -14.93
N LEU A 684 -18.80 -13.73 -15.70
CA LEU A 684 -18.32 -12.71 -16.63
C LEU A 684 -17.76 -11.47 -15.93
N ASP A 685 -18.37 -11.02 -14.83
CA ASP A 685 -17.90 -9.84 -14.09
C ASP A 685 -16.52 -10.09 -13.47
N ALA A 686 -16.39 -11.21 -12.74
CA ALA A 686 -15.10 -11.66 -12.21
C ALA A 686 -14.05 -11.91 -13.29
N ARG A 687 -14.47 -12.46 -14.45
CA ARG A 687 -13.57 -12.66 -15.59
C ARG A 687 -13.10 -11.32 -16.15
N MET A 688 -13.99 -10.36 -16.36
CA MET A 688 -13.61 -9.04 -16.87
C MET A 688 -12.63 -8.35 -15.92
N ALA A 689 -12.86 -8.41 -14.61
CA ALA A 689 -11.94 -7.89 -13.60
C ALA A 689 -10.55 -8.55 -13.68
N ALA A 690 -10.47 -9.87 -13.82
CA ALA A 690 -9.22 -10.61 -13.95
C ALA A 690 -8.42 -10.21 -15.21
N GLU A 691 -9.10 -10.09 -16.35
CA GLU A 691 -8.44 -9.81 -17.64
C GLU A 691 -8.01 -8.34 -17.76
N VAL A 692 -8.80 -7.40 -17.23
CA VAL A 692 -8.39 -5.98 -17.11
C VAL A 692 -7.16 -5.85 -16.19
N THR A 693 -7.14 -6.60 -15.09
CA THR A 693 -5.99 -6.65 -14.17
C THR A 693 -4.74 -7.20 -14.85
N GLU A 694 -4.85 -8.26 -15.65
CA GLU A 694 -3.72 -8.81 -16.41
C GLU A 694 -3.21 -7.84 -17.48
N ILE A 695 -4.10 -7.13 -18.20
CA ILE A 695 -3.69 -6.10 -19.16
C ILE A 695 -2.90 -5.00 -18.43
N LEU A 696 -3.42 -4.50 -17.31
CA LEU A 696 -2.77 -3.43 -16.57
C LEU A 696 -1.42 -3.88 -15.99
N ARG A 697 -1.34 -5.11 -15.46
CA ARG A 697 -0.10 -5.72 -14.98
C ARG A 697 0.96 -5.70 -16.08
N ARG A 698 0.62 -6.18 -17.29
CA ARG A 698 1.55 -6.22 -18.42
C ARG A 698 1.95 -4.84 -18.95
N VAL A 699 1.08 -3.84 -18.85
CA VAL A 699 1.42 -2.45 -19.19
C VAL A 699 2.47 -1.90 -18.21
N VAL A 700 2.30 -2.19 -16.93
CA VAL A 700 3.22 -1.71 -15.87
C VAL A 700 4.55 -2.47 -15.91
N THR A 701 4.54 -3.77 -16.21
CA THR A 701 5.75 -4.61 -16.32
C THR A 701 6.41 -4.61 -17.70
N ASP A 702 5.95 -3.76 -18.63
CA ASP A 702 6.44 -3.67 -20.02
C ASP A 702 6.30 -4.97 -20.84
N GLU A 703 5.49 -5.94 -20.40
CA GLU A 703 5.27 -7.22 -21.12
C GLU A 703 4.36 -7.09 -22.37
N LEU A 704 3.70 -5.95 -22.54
CA LEU A 704 2.97 -5.59 -23.75
C LEU A 704 3.73 -4.59 -24.64
N ILE A 705 4.91 -4.12 -24.24
CA ILE A 705 5.65 -3.05 -24.93
C ILE A 705 6.86 -3.63 -25.66
#